data_AF-A0A5J4RWZ6-F1
#
_entry.id   AF-A0A5J4RWZ6-F1
#
_cell.length_a   1.000
_cell.length_b   1.000
_cell.length_c   1.000
_cell.angle_alpha   90.00
_cell.angle_beta   90.00
_cell.angle_gamma   90.00
#
_symmetry.space_group_name_H-M   'P 1'
#
loop_
_entity.id
_entity.type
_entity.pdbx_description
1 polymer ?
#
loop_
_entity_poly.entity_id
_entity_poly.type
_entity_poly.pdbx_seq_one_letter_code
_entity_poly.pdbx_strand_id
1 'polypeptide(L)'
;MNINNQNSFLASGLVGSIEKDGLQKLKGQVQERWEKLGFCDGLDGYIKENMATLYENEAKHILFEATDSSNSGSFETVVFPIIRRVFSKLLANEIVSVQAMNLPIGKLFFIKPRTSERNWIRYDEDDINDGDTGSHVGLFGYNRANRNYDPNLVENKGQLGSRYSKTQAGTASATAPGNPEQNWDKTTDMRENLDYRTTENYNRYYLPDEVVQPADPKDPPVNTYMTKTLYDLFYNDYLFDQSKGKVTIKVGGANPVTLRVDGEYQDFTGQIKDFPSHNDATIHNILLKVTGFSSYNAGRLTGPDGNEMDTEEFLASMKVLAVKPITPTSGVVAEKFASFKAFEGIPYRVMTQKYGTGLVDYKSICDAKGAVYIELDLTKPIQLQGSAQEGYVGVQPDSLGTNSGEAGIKELFKVVWAQYDSLELETEIAEVSFTLDSVVVSVTERKLRATWSPEMAQDVAAFHNIDAEAELTSILSEQVAAEVDREILRDLRKYGAWRLRWNYYGWKVLNVTSTNYTQKDWNQTLVTAINQISAQIQKSTLRGGANWLVVSPEISAVFNDLEYFHVTDASAESDKYALGIEKIGSLGGRYQVVVDPYAPAWSLIMGHKGDSLLDTGYVYAPYIPLAITPTMYNVNNMAPVKMLMTRYAKKLISNKFYGTIQVDNLVQWNPNELR
;
A
#
# COMPACT_ATOMS: atom_id res chain seq x y z
N MET A 1 -88.63 47.45 -17.92
CA MET A 1 -88.25 47.44 -16.49
C MET A 1 -88.52 48.83 -15.94
N ASN A 2 -89.37 48.98 -14.92
CA ASN A 2 -89.85 50.29 -14.43
C ASN A 2 -88.69 51.17 -13.92
N ILE A 3 -88.65 52.44 -14.31
CA ILE A 3 -87.65 53.44 -13.85
C ILE A 3 -87.66 53.60 -12.32
N ASN A 4 -88.82 53.39 -11.68
CA ASN A 4 -88.94 53.37 -10.22
C ASN A 4 -88.17 52.21 -9.56
N ASN A 5 -87.94 51.09 -10.26
CA ASN A 5 -87.16 49.97 -9.75
C ASN A 5 -85.65 50.20 -9.87
N GLN A 6 -85.19 51.03 -10.80
CA GLN A 6 -83.76 51.36 -10.93
C GLN A 6 -83.32 52.37 -9.86
N ASN A 7 -84.17 53.35 -9.53
CA ASN A 7 -83.87 54.30 -8.46
C ASN A 7 -83.91 53.63 -7.08
N SER A 8 -84.78 52.63 -6.85
CA SER A 8 -84.73 51.83 -5.61
C SER A 8 -83.55 50.85 -5.57
N PHE A 9 -83.09 50.33 -6.72
CA PHE A 9 -81.87 49.53 -6.85
C PHE A 9 -80.59 50.32 -6.52
N LEU A 10 -80.50 51.58 -7.00
CA LEU A 10 -79.35 52.46 -6.75
C LEU A 10 -79.39 53.11 -5.36
N ALA A 11 -80.58 53.32 -4.79
CA ALA A 11 -80.73 53.84 -3.42
C ALA A 11 -80.54 52.76 -2.34
N SER A 12 -80.68 51.48 -2.68
CA SER A 12 -80.25 50.40 -1.79
C SER A 12 -78.73 50.29 -1.88
N GLY A 13 -78.00 50.78 -0.88
CA GLY A 13 -76.53 50.65 -0.77
C GLY A 13 -76.03 49.20 -0.62
N LEU A 14 -76.82 48.22 -1.04
CA LEU A 14 -76.56 46.77 -1.06
C LEU A 14 -75.88 46.32 -2.37
N VAL A 15 -75.90 47.14 -3.43
CA VAL A 15 -75.21 46.81 -4.68
C VAL A 15 -73.72 47.12 -4.53
N GLY A 16 -72.90 46.07 -4.42
CA GLY A 16 -71.45 46.14 -4.21
C GLY A 16 -70.99 45.88 -2.77
N SER A 17 -71.91 45.83 -1.79
CA SER A 17 -71.56 45.48 -0.41
C SER A 17 -71.16 44.01 -0.29
N ILE A 18 -71.82 43.09 -1.00
CA ILE A 18 -71.50 41.65 -0.94
C ILE A 18 -70.06 41.36 -1.40
N GLU A 19 -69.60 42.02 -2.46
CA GLU A 19 -68.23 41.86 -2.97
C GLU A 19 -67.21 42.49 -2.03
N LYS A 20 -67.51 43.69 -1.50
CA LYS A 20 -66.68 44.37 -0.51
C LYS A 20 -66.60 43.60 0.82
N ASP A 21 -67.72 43.07 1.30
CA ASP A 21 -67.84 42.25 2.50
C ASP A 21 -67.12 40.91 2.31
N GLY A 22 -67.18 40.34 1.09
CA GLY A 22 -66.41 39.16 0.70
C GLY A 22 -64.90 39.41 0.75
N LEU A 23 -64.44 40.53 0.19
CA LEU A 23 -63.04 40.94 0.22
C LEU A 23 -62.55 41.26 1.64
N GLN A 24 -63.37 41.92 2.46
CA GLN A 24 -63.05 42.18 3.87
C GLN A 24 -62.97 40.88 4.69
N LYS A 25 -63.87 39.94 4.44
CA LYS A 25 -63.84 38.62 5.09
C LYS A 25 -62.61 37.83 4.69
N LEU A 26 -62.22 37.85 3.41
CA LEU A 26 -61.02 37.16 2.92
C LEU A 26 -59.76 37.78 3.52
N LYS A 27 -59.66 39.10 3.55
CA LYS A 27 -58.55 39.82 4.20
C LYS A 27 -58.46 39.53 5.71
N GLY A 28 -59.60 39.50 6.40
CA GLY A 28 -59.66 39.13 7.81
C GLY A 28 -59.19 37.70 8.07
N GLN A 29 -59.53 36.75 7.19
CA GLN A 29 -59.06 35.36 7.29
C GLN A 29 -57.55 35.21 7.07
N VAL A 30 -56.98 35.94 6.09
CA VAL A 30 -55.53 35.96 5.86
C VAL A 30 -54.82 36.54 7.09
N GLN A 31 -55.32 37.63 7.65
CA GLN A 31 -54.74 38.24 8.84
C GLN A 31 -54.78 37.30 10.06
N GLU A 32 -55.92 36.66 10.32
CA GLU A 32 -56.07 35.70 11.44
C GLU A 32 -55.11 34.52 11.31
N ARG A 33 -54.89 34.03 10.09
CA ARG A 33 -53.96 32.92 9.82
C ARG A 33 -52.51 33.28 10.18
N TRP A 34 -52.02 34.43 9.71
CA TRP A 34 -50.63 34.86 9.94
C TRP A 34 -50.40 35.40 11.35
N GLU A 35 -51.44 35.91 12.00
CA GLU A 35 -51.43 36.30 13.42
C GLU A 35 -51.36 35.08 14.36
N LYS A 36 -52.08 33.99 14.07
CA LYS A 36 -51.93 32.71 14.81
C LYS A 36 -50.51 32.13 14.75
N LEU A 37 -49.75 32.49 13.72
CA LEU A 37 -48.37 32.05 13.52
C LEU A 37 -47.33 33.02 14.12
N GLY A 38 -47.77 34.14 14.72
CA GLY A 38 -46.91 35.12 15.39
C GLY A 38 -46.09 36.02 14.45
N PHE A 39 -46.25 35.89 13.13
CA PHE A 39 -45.46 36.65 12.14
C PHE A 39 -45.92 38.11 11.97
N CYS A 40 -47.07 38.45 12.55
CA CYS A 40 -47.67 39.79 12.50
C CYS A 40 -47.73 40.47 13.88
N ASP A 41 -47.00 39.94 14.88
CA ASP A 41 -46.99 40.46 16.25
C ASP A 41 -46.23 41.79 16.33
N GLY A 42 -46.85 42.80 16.96
CA GLY A 42 -46.28 44.14 17.12
C GLY A 42 -46.53 45.12 15.96
N LEU A 43 -47.31 44.73 14.94
CA LEU A 43 -47.72 45.58 13.82
C LEU A 43 -49.17 46.04 13.98
N ASP A 44 -49.43 47.34 13.83
CA ASP A 44 -50.77 47.92 14.01
C ASP A 44 -51.41 48.37 12.68
N GLY A 45 -52.73 48.19 12.58
CA GLY A 45 -53.57 48.73 11.52
C GLY A 45 -53.20 48.27 10.10
N TYR A 46 -53.12 49.22 9.17
CA TYR A 46 -52.94 48.97 7.74
C TYR A 46 -51.62 48.27 7.38
N ILE A 47 -50.57 48.43 8.20
CA ILE A 47 -49.26 47.81 7.97
C ILE A 47 -49.35 46.29 8.16
N LYS A 48 -50.10 45.85 9.18
CA LYS A 48 -50.36 44.44 9.46
C LYS A 48 -51.13 43.78 8.33
N GLU A 49 -52.13 44.47 7.78
CA GLU A 49 -52.93 43.97 6.65
C GLU A 49 -52.06 43.77 5.39
N ASN A 50 -51.21 44.75 5.07
CA ASN A 50 -50.33 44.68 3.92
C ASN A 50 -49.26 43.59 4.06
N MET A 51 -48.62 43.45 5.24
CA MET A 51 -47.63 42.40 5.47
C MET A 51 -48.26 41.00 5.43
N ALA A 52 -49.43 40.80 6.04
CA ALA A 52 -50.12 39.51 5.98
C ALA A 52 -50.50 39.12 4.54
N THR A 53 -50.91 40.10 3.73
CA THR A 53 -51.21 39.88 2.30
C THR A 53 -49.95 39.57 1.50
N LEU A 54 -48.83 40.22 1.81
CA LEU A 54 -47.54 39.96 1.18
C LEU A 54 -47.06 38.53 1.49
N TYR A 55 -47.12 38.11 2.76
CA TYR A 55 -46.76 36.77 3.19
C TYR A 55 -47.63 35.69 2.54
N GLU A 56 -48.93 35.93 2.38
CA GLU A 56 -49.80 35.00 1.65
C GLU A 56 -49.40 34.90 0.17
N ASN A 57 -49.05 36.02 -0.47
CA ASN A 57 -48.59 36.03 -1.88
C ASN A 57 -47.24 35.34 -2.05
N GLU A 58 -46.28 35.57 -1.16
CA GLU A 58 -44.98 34.89 -1.18
C GLU A 58 -45.12 33.40 -0.88
N ALA A 59 -45.92 33.01 0.12
CA ALA A 59 -46.19 31.61 0.42
C ALA A 59 -46.84 30.90 -0.78
N LYS A 60 -47.79 31.57 -1.45
CA LYS A 60 -48.41 31.05 -2.68
C LYS A 60 -47.37 30.91 -3.80
N HIS A 61 -46.45 31.85 -3.96
CA HIS A 61 -45.36 31.78 -4.94
C HIS A 61 -44.42 30.60 -4.65
N ILE A 62 -44.02 30.39 -3.40
CA ILE A 62 -43.17 29.26 -2.98
C ILE A 62 -43.88 27.92 -3.23
N LEU A 63 -45.20 27.86 -2.99
CA LEU A 63 -46.00 26.66 -3.25
C LEU A 63 -46.11 26.35 -4.75
N PHE A 64 -46.19 27.38 -5.60
CA PHE A 64 -46.13 27.21 -7.06
C PHE A 64 -44.73 26.81 -7.55
N GLU A 65 -43.66 27.37 -6.98
CA GLU A 65 -42.29 26.95 -7.26
C GLU A 65 -42.05 25.47 -6.86
N ALA A 66 -42.67 25.00 -5.78
CA ALA A 66 -42.59 23.60 -5.34
C ALA A 66 -43.47 22.64 -6.17
N THR A 67 -44.46 23.13 -6.93
CA THR A 67 -45.44 22.28 -7.65
C THR A 67 -45.19 22.22 -9.16
N ASP A 68 -44.30 23.06 -9.70
CA ASP A 68 -43.98 23.07 -11.14
C ASP A 68 -43.01 21.95 -11.55
N SER A 69 -43.52 20.71 -11.45
CA SER A 69 -42.91 19.48 -11.97
C SER A 69 -43.04 19.34 -13.49
N SER A 70 -43.65 20.31 -14.18
CA SER A 70 -43.98 20.20 -15.60
C SER A 70 -42.82 20.55 -16.55
N ASN A 71 -41.82 21.30 -16.07
CA ASN A 71 -40.62 21.62 -16.84
C ASN A 71 -39.35 20.90 -16.36
N SER A 72 -39.48 20.00 -15.37
CA SER A 72 -38.38 19.11 -14.94
C SER A 72 -38.21 17.90 -15.88
N GLY A 73 -39.23 17.61 -16.71
CA GLY A 73 -39.27 16.42 -17.58
C GLY A 73 -38.34 16.45 -18.79
N SER A 74 -38.00 17.62 -19.35
CA SER A 74 -36.98 17.73 -20.42
C SER A 74 -35.54 17.70 -19.86
N PHE A 75 -35.37 18.16 -18.61
CA PHE A 75 -34.09 18.17 -17.91
C PHE A 75 -33.67 16.76 -17.44
N GLU A 76 -34.57 15.95 -16.89
CA GLU A 76 -34.23 14.58 -16.48
C GLU A 76 -34.06 13.62 -17.68
N THR A 77 -34.79 13.82 -18.78
CA THR A 77 -34.75 12.90 -19.94
C THR A 77 -33.45 12.99 -20.75
N VAL A 78 -32.73 14.12 -20.72
CA VAL A 78 -31.45 14.28 -21.43
C VAL A 78 -30.23 14.06 -20.52
N VAL A 79 -30.31 14.46 -19.25
CA VAL A 79 -29.17 14.42 -18.32
C VAL A 79 -28.84 13.00 -17.86
N PHE A 80 -29.83 12.18 -17.49
CA PHE A 80 -29.57 10.82 -17.01
C PHE A 80 -28.92 9.90 -18.07
N PRO A 81 -29.35 9.91 -19.35
CA PRO A 81 -28.67 9.18 -20.41
C PRO A 81 -27.24 9.67 -20.67
N ILE A 82 -27.00 10.98 -20.63
CA ILE A 82 -25.65 11.55 -20.81
C ILE A 82 -24.74 11.13 -19.66
N ILE A 83 -25.20 11.25 -18.40
CA ILE A 83 -24.42 10.79 -17.24
C ILE A 83 -24.09 9.31 -17.36
N ARG A 84 -25.08 8.46 -17.69
CA ARG A 84 -24.87 7.01 -17.86
C ARG A 84 -23.88 6.72 -19.00
N ARG A 85 -23.96 7.44 -20.12
CA ARG A 85 -23.06 7.25 -21.27
C ARG A 85 -21.63 7.70 -20.97
N VAL A 86 -21.46 8.81 -20.25
CA VAL A 86 -20.17 9.46 -20.03
C VAL A 86 -19.42 8.84 -18.86
N PHE A 87 -20.09 8.61 -17.71
CA PHE A 87 -19.44 8.04 -16.52
C PHE A 87 -19.22 6.53 -16.60
N SER A 88 -20.08 5.80 -17.31
CA SER A 88 -19.86 4.36 -17.54
C SER A 88 -18.67 4.09 -18.46
N LYS A 89 -18.31 5.06 -19.31
CA LYS A 89 -17.19 4.99 -20.26
C LYS A 89 -15.91 5.67 -19.76
N LEU A 90 -15.81 5.98 -18.47
CA LEU A 90 -14.55 6.48 -17.91
C LEU A 90 -13.55 5.34 -17.78
N LEU A 91 -12.33 5.57 -18.27
CA LEU A 91 -11.22 4.64 -18.08
C LEU A 91 -10.95 4.43 -16.59
N ALA A 92 -11.15 5.47 -15.77
CA ALA A 92 -11.01 5.44 -14.32
C ALA A 92 -11.65 4.22 -13.65
N ASN A 93 -12.81 3.77 -14.14
CA ASN A 93 -13.52 2.61 -13.59
C ASN A 93 -12.73 1.30 -13.71
N GLU A 94 -11.85 1.18 -14.71
CA GLU A 94 -11.04 -0.03 -14.95
C GLU A 94 -9.65 0.04 -14.34
N ILE A 95 -9.10 1.25 -14.14
CA ILE A 95 -7.70 1.42 -13.68
C ILE A 95 -7.56 1.79 -12.19
N VAL A 96 -8.56 2.44 -11.60
CA VAL A 96 -8.55 2.92 -10.21
C VAL A 96 -9.83 2.53 -9.48
N SER A 97 -9.84 2.65 -8.15
CA SER A 97 -11.07 2.44 -7.39
C SER A 97 -11.93 3.69 -7.40
N VAL A 98 -13.24 3.49 -7.53
CA VAL A 98 -14.22 4.57 -7.58
C VAL A 98 -15.11 4.50 -6.36
N GLN A 99 -15.16 5.58 -5.57
CA GLN A 99 -16.03 5.66 -4.38
C GLN A 99 -16.73 7.01 -4.31
N ALA A 100 -18.05 7.01 -4.47
CA ALA A 100 -18.82 8.25 -4.34
C ALA A 100 -18.73 8.83 -2.92
N MET A 101 -18.67 10.16 -2.84
CA MET A 101 -18.70 10.91 -1.59
C MET A 101 -20.06 11.59 -1.41
N ASN A 102 -20.54 11.69 -0.17
CA ASN A 102 -21.79 12.41 0.15
C ASN A 102 -21.53 13.85 0.63
N LEU A 103 -20.29 14.17 0.99
CA LEU A 103 -19.88 15.47 1.53
C LEU A 103 -18.67 15.99 0.75
N PRO A 104 -18.48 17.32 0.65
CA PRO A 104 -17.36 17.93 -0.06
C PRO A 104 -15.98 17.67 0.59
N ILE A 105 -15.99 17.19 1.85
CA ILE A 105 -14.80 16.73 2.56
C ILE A 105 -15.13 15.32 3.06
N GLY A 106 -14.23 14.38 2.77
CA GLY A 106 -14.35 12.98 3.16
C GLY A 106 -13.10 12.50 3.85
N LYS A 107 -13.22 11.42 4.62
CA LYS A 107 -12.08 10.66 5.11
C LYS A 107 -12.07 9.31 4.41
N LEU A 108 -10.95 8.98 3.78
CA LEU A 108 -10.68 7.64 3.27
C LEU A 108 -9.99 6.85 4.39
N PHE A 109 -10.57 5.72 4.77
CA PHE A 109 -10.03 4.85 5.82
C PHE A 109 -9.24 3.71 5.19
N PHE A 110 -8.12 3.35 5.81
CA PHE A 110 -7.31 2.20 5.41
C PHE A 110 -6.87 1.40 6.64
N ILE A 111 -6.79 0.10 6.44
CA ILE A 111 -6.43 -0.87 7.45
C ILE A 111 -4.93 -1.15 7.32
N LYS A 112 -4.17 -0.87 8.38
CA LYS A 112 -2.76 -1.26 8.48
C LYS A 112 -2.65 -2.44 9.43
N PRO A 113 -2.48 -3.68 8.94
CA PRO A 113 -2.25 -4.83 9.80
C PRO A 113 -0.86 -4.72 10.47
N ARG A 114 -0.79 -5.07 11.74
CA ARG A 114 0.43 -5.18 12.54
C ARG A 114 0.44 -6.54 13.22
N THR A 115 1.62 -7.16 13.27
CA THR A 115 1.87 -8.37 14.06
C THR A 115 2.62 -7.98 15.33
N SER A 116 2.42 -8.74 16.41
CA SER A 116 3.27 -8.69 17.60
C SER A 116 4.73 -8.97 17.23
N GLU A 117 5.65 -8.25 17.85
CA GLU A 117 7.08 -8.55 17.82
C GLU A 117 7.43 -9.53 18.95
N ARG A 118 8.43 -10.39 18.74
CA ARG A 118 9.02 -11.17 19.85
C ARG A 118 10.00 -10.30 20.61
N ASN A 119 9.87 -10.27 21.92
CA ASN A 119 10.89 -9.69 22.79
C ASN A 119 12.03 -10.70 22.96
N TRP A 120 13.25 -10.32 22.59
CA TRP A 120 14.42 -11.18 22.64
C TRP A 120 15.21 -10.92 23.92
N ILE A 121 15.46 -11.98 24.69
CA ILE A 121 16.43 -12.03 25.77
C ILE A 121 17.67 -12.72 25.20
N ARG A 122 18.72 -11.93 24.95
CA ARG A 122 20.00 -12.42 24.43
C ARG A 122 21.07 -12.39 25.51
N TYR A 123 22.00 -13.34 25.44
CA TYR A 123 23.19 -13.33 26.30
C TYR A 123 24.21 -12.26 25.89
N ASP A 124 24.26 -11.92 24.60
CA ASP A 124 25.10 -10.87 24.03
C ASP A 124 24.27 -10.12 22.97
N GLU A 125 24.37 -8.78 22.90
CA GLU A 125 23.58 -7.99 21.94
C GLU A 125 24.13 -8.09 20.51
N ASP A 126 25.43 -8.36 20.37
CA ASP A 126 26.15 -8.34 19.09
C ASP A 126 26.38 -9.74 18.47
N ASP A 127 26.02 -10.82 19.18
CA ASP A 127 26.22 -12.20 18.71
C ASP A 127 24.99 -13.10 18.96
N ILE A 128 24.88 -14.19 18.20
CA ILE A 128 23.84 -15.22 18.38
C ILE A 128 24.43 -16.35 19.23
N ASN A 129 23.82 -16.56 20.39
CA ASN A 129 24.26 -17.52 21.39
C ASN A 129 23.27 -18.66 21.60
N ASP A 130 23.79 -19.77 22.11
CA ASP A 130 22.96 -20.92 22.48
C ASP A 130 22.10 -20.57 23.71
N GLY A 131 20.79 -20.72 23.59
CA GLY A 131 19.82 -20.39 24.64
C GLY A 131 19.25 -18.97 24.58
N ASP A 132 19.53 -18.18 23.54
CA ASP A 132 18.82 -16.91 23.33
C ASP A 132 17.32 -17.19 23.19
N THR A 133 16.48 -16.50 23.97
CA THR A 133 15.04 -16.75 23.98
C THR A 133 14.25 -15.57 23.42
N GLY A 134 13.20 -15.86 22.67
CA GLY A 134 12.28 -14.88 22.12
C GLY A 134 10.85 -15.25 22.46
N SER A 135 10.12 -14.37 23.14
CA SER A 135 8.71 -14.60 23.50
C SER A 135 7.78 -13.49 23.01
N HIS A 136 6.52 -13.87 22.78
CA HIS A 136 5.45 -12.92 22.48
C HIS A 136 4.84 -12.40 23.78
N VAL A 137 4.81 -11.08 23.95
CA VAL A 137 4.10 -10.44 25.05
C VAL A 137 2.66 -10.13 24.62
N GLY A 138 1.68 -10.76 25.27
CA GLY A 138 0.26 -10.61 24.97
C GLY A 138 -0.26 -9.18 25.16
N LEU A 139 -1.27 -8.79 24.37
CA LEU A 139 -1.75 -7.41 24.24
C LEU A 139 -2.77 -6.98 25.31
N PHE A 140 -3.17 -7.86 26.23
CA PHE A 140 -4.19 -7.55 27.24
C PHE A 140 -3.63 -7.19 28.63
N GLY A 141 -2.38 -6.70 28.68
CA GLY A 141 -1.87 -5.87 29.77
C GLY A 141 -2.06 -4.39 29.43
N TYR A 142 -2.69 -3.62 30.33
CA TYR A 142 -2.98 -2.19 30.16
C TYR A 142 -1.71 -1.38 29.82
N ASN A 143 -1.53 -0.99 28.54
CA ASN A 143 -1.13 0.34 28.06
C ASN A 143 -0.43 0.29 26.68
N ARG A 144 -0.82 1.21 25.79
CA ARG A 144 -0.30 1.31 24.41
C ARG A 144 0.50 2.61 24.29
N ALA A 145 1.78 2.55 23.94
CA ALA A 145 2.51 3.74 23.50
C ALA A 145 2.71 3.72 21.97
N ASN A 146 2.25 4.78 21.32
CA ASN A 146 2.35 4.99 19.88
C ASN A 146 3.75 5.53 19.53
N ARG A 147 4.62 4.70 18.94
CA ARG A 147 6.00 5.06 18.54
C ARG A 147 6.12 6.02 17.34
N ASN A 148 5.04 6.69 16.92
CA ASN A 148 5.10 7.79 15.96
C ASN A 148 5.37 9.16 16.61
N TYR A 149 5.62 9.21 17.93
CA TYR A 149 5.93 10.44 18.64
C TYR A 149 7.46 10.58 18.81
N ASP A 150 8.02 11.61 18.17
CA ASP A 150 9.40 12.05 18.39
C ASP A 150 9.56 12.47 19.86
N PRO A 151 10.49 11.87 20.62
CA PRO A 151 10.68 12.19 22.04
C PRO A 151 11.13 13.65 22.30
N ASN A 152 11.42 14.43 21.24
CA ASN A 152 11.90 15.81 21.37
C ASN A 152 10.86 16.90 21.05
N LEU A 153 9.62 16.55 20.70
CA LEU A 153 8.58 17.52 20.37
C LEU A 153 7.49 17.57 21.44
N VAL A 154 7.68 18.42 22.45
CA VAL A 154 6.65 18.74 23.45
C VAL A 154 5.59 19.64 22.82
N GLU A 155 4.51 19.06 22.28
CA GLU A 155 3.28 19.81 21.98
C GLU A 155 2.42 19.91 23.25
N ASN A 156 2.49 21.06 23.92
CA ASN A 156 1.54 21.42 24.97
C ASN A 156 0.14 21.64 24.38
N LYS A 157 -0.76 20.67 24.56
CA LYS A 157 -2.20 20.90 24.38
C LYS A 157 -2.88 21.05 25.74
N GLY A 158 -3.07 22.32 26.13
CA GLY A 158 -4.25 22.75 26.86
C GLY A 158 -4.19 22.76 28.39
N GLN A 159 -3.43 23.68 28.97
CA GLN A 159 -3.91 24.40 30.16
C GLN A 159 -3.68 25.90 29.97
N LEU A 160 -4.78 26.66 29.89
CA LEU A 160 -4.77 28.10 30.07
C LEU A 160 -4.32 28.38 31.52
N GLY A 161 -3.23 29.14 31.69
CA GLY A 161 -2.97 29.84 32.95
C GLY A 161 -1.51 29.94 33.39
N SER A 162 -1.00 31.17 33.29
CA SER A 162 0.14 31.75 34.02
C SER A 162 1.57 31.34 33.65
N ARG A 163 2.14 32.20 32.79
CA ARG A 163 3.50 32.76 32.86
C ARG A 163 4.26 32.46 34.15
N TYR A 164 5.43 31.82 34.04
CA TYR A 164 6.74 32.40 34.40
C TYR A 164 7.84 31.72 33.58
N SER A 165 8.70 32.54 33.00
CA SER A 165 9.89 32.16 32.25
C SER A 165 11.03 31.78 33.20
N LYS A 166 11.92 30.91 32.72
CA LYS A 166 13.40 31.01 32.71
C LYS A 166 13.95 29.63 32.31
N THR A 167 15.08 29.42 31.66
CA THR A 167 16.02 30.16 30.82
C THR A 167 16.99 29.06 30.38
N GLN A 168 17.28 29.00 29.08
CA GLN A 168 18.25 28.14 28.42
C GLN A 168 19.65 28.26 29.05
N ALA A 169 20.35 27.14 29.28
CA ALA A 169 21.82 27.14 29.32
C ALA A 169 22.39 25.72 29.18
N GLY A 170 22.96 25.43 28.01
CA GLY A 170 24.13 24.57 27.91
C GLY A 170 25.21 25.35 27.18
N THR A 171 26.36 25.59 27.81
CA THR A 171 27.72 25.48 27.25
C THR A 171 28.80 26.01 28.22
N ALA A 172 29.96 25.33 28.16
CA ALA A 172 31.31 25.83 28.43
C ALA A 172 31.84 25.94 29.88
N SER A 173 32.74 25.00 30.21
CA SER A 173 34.15 25.24 30.59
C SER A 173 34.48 26.43 31.51
N ALA A 174 34.91 26.13 32.75
CA ALA A 174 35.87 26.95 33.48
C ALA A 174 36.75 26.08 34.41
N THR A 175 38.07 26.27 34.33
CA THR A 175 39.10 25.53 35.07
C THR A 175 39.71 26.38 36.19
N ALA A 176 39.72 25.83 37.43
CA ALA A 176 40.66 25.98 38.59
C ALA A 176 40.94 27.40 39.18
N PRO A 177 41.56 27.59 40.39
CA PRO A 177 42.28 26.64 41.28
C PRO A 177 42.10 26.80 42.83
N GLY A 178 42.53 25.80 43.61
CA GLY A 178 42.87 25.96 45.06
C GLY A 178 42.55 24.77 45.98
N ASN A 179 43.56 23.96 46.31
CA ASN A 179 43.57 22.77 47.23
C ASN A 179 43.56 23.21 48.73
N PRO A 180 43.51 22.34 49.78
CA PRO A 180 43.41 20.86 49.83
C PRO A 180 42.47 20.28 50.95
N GLU A 181 42.41 18.94 51.01
CA GLU A 181 42.01 18.08 52.16
C GLU A 181 40.52 17.83 52.45
N GLN A 182 40.00 16.67 52.01
CA GLN A 182 39.61 15.55 52.91
C GLN A 182 39.03 14.38 52.12
N ASN A 183 39.79 13.29 52.05
CA ASN A 183 39.30 11.97 51.68
C ASN A 183 38.42 11.43 52.81
N TRP A 184 37.19 11.00 52.49
CA TRP A 184 36.59 9.85 53.15
C TRP A 184 36.00 8.94 52.08
N ASP A 185 36.78 7.92 51.71
CA ASP A 185 36.25 6.72 51.11
C ASP A 185 35.59 5.90 52.22
N LYS A 186 34.42 5.31 51.94
CA LYS A 186 33.82 4.21 52.72
C LYS A 186 32.70 3.59 51.90
N THR A 187 33.12 2.67 51.05
CA THR A 187 32.42 1.41 50.82
C THR A 187 32.03 0.75 52.15
N THR A 188 30.97 -0.07 52.06
CA THR A 188 30.53 -1.13 52.99
C THR A 188 29.53 -0.76 54.10
N ASP A 189 28.43 -1.52 54.06
CA ASP A 189 27.50 -1.88 55.13
C ASP A 189 26.47 -0.84 55.61
N MET A 190 25.21 -1.08 55.24
CA MET A 190 24.16 -1.56 56.16
C MET A 190 22.86 -1.83 55.37
N ARG A 191 22.65 -3.11 55.03
CA ARG A 191 21.31 -3.66 54.81
C ARG A 191 20.66 -3.82 56.19
N GLU A 192 19.41 -3.36 56.34
CA GLU A 192 18.26 -4.06 56.96
C GLU A 192 17.23 -3.12 57.63
N ASN A 193 15.97 -3.32 57.23
CA ASN A 193 14.71 -3.14 57.97
C ASN A 193 14.26 -1.73 58.44
N LEU A 194 13.15 -1.22 57.90
CA LEU A 194 11.81 -1.52 58.45
C LEU A 194 10.68 -0.86 57.62
N ASP A 195 9.69 -1.69 57.28
CA ASP A 195 8.36 -1.34 56.78
C ASP A 195 7.62 -0.34 57.68
N TYR A 196 6.92 0.63 57.07
CA TYR A 196 5.61 1.07 57.54
C TYR A 196 4.64 1.21 56.37
N ARG A 197 3.69 0.27 56.36
CA ARG A 197 2.47 0.23 55.56
C ARG A 197 1.50 1.31 56.01
N THR A 198 0.82 1.95 55.07
CA THR A 198 -0.57 2.41 55.26
C THR A 198 -1.43 1.92 54.10
N THR A 199 -2.22 0.92 54.43
CA THR A 199 -3.32 0.28 53.70
C THR A 199 -4.50 1.23 53.49
N GLU A 200 -5.00 1.34 52.26
CA GLU A 200 -6.44 1.48 52.01
C GLU A 200 -6.87 0.64 50.80
N ASN A 201 -7.99 -0.04 50.99
CA ASN A 201 -8.47 -1.22 50.28
C ASN A 201 -9.16 -0.89 48.95
N TYR A 202 -8.97 -1.73 47.94
CA TYR A 202 -10.11 -2.22 47.13
C TYR A 202 -9.92 -3.70 46.78
N ASN A 203 -10.72 -4.54 47.47
CA ASN A 203 -10.99 -5.92 47.10
C ASN A 203 -11.46 -6.00 45.63
N ARG A 204 -10.69 -6.71 44.80
CA ARG A 204 -11.20 -7.34 43.58
C ARG A 204 -10.82 -8.82 43.61
N TYR A 205 -11.82 -9.63 43.28
CA TYR A 205 -11.84 -11.09 43.30
C TYR A 205 -10.54 -11.74 42.83
N TYR A 206 -10.05 -12.67 43.65
CA TYR A 206 -8.88 -13.51 43.43
C TYR A 206 -8.96 -14.28 42.10
N LEU A 207 -8.03 -13.98 41.20
CA LEU A 207 -7.33 -14.97 40.39
C LEU A 207 -6.01 -15.27 41.12
N PRO A 208 -5.44 -16.49 41.04
CA PRO A 208 -4.20 -16.82 41.73
C PRO A 208 -3.08 -15.85 41.31
N ASP A 209 -2.48 -15.21 42.32
CA ASP A 209 -1.51 -14.09 42.24
C ASP A 209 -0.12 -14.53 41.73
N GLU A 210 -0.04 -15.62 40.97
CA GLU A 210 1.20 -16.21 40.46
C GLU A 210 1.41 -16.01 38.94
N VAL A 211 0.50 -15.32 38.24
CA VAL A 211 0.58 -15.14 36.77
C VAL A 211 0.80 -13.68 36.33
N VAL A 212 0.90 -12.73 37.26
CA VAL A 212 1.09 -11.32 36.92
C VAL A 212 2.15 -10.71 37.81
N GLN A 213 3.38 -10.58 37.29
CA GLN A 213 4.33 -9.66 37.90
C GLN A 213 3.75 -8.24 37.79
N PRO A 214 3.53 -7.51 38.90
CA PRO A 214 3.10 -6.13 38.83
C PRO A 214 4.24 -5.31 38.21
N ALA A 215 4.01 -4.79 37.01
CA ALA A 215 4.94 -3.89 36.34
C ALA A 215 5.29 -2.71 37.25
N ASP A 216 6.58 -2.34 37.30
CA ASP A 216 7.08 -1.19 38.05
C ASP A 216 6.30 0.09 37.62
N PRO A 217 5.64 0.82 38.53
CA PRO A 217 4.85 2.01 38.20
C PRO A 217 5.64 3.13 37.49
N LYS A 218 6.98 3.06 37.50
CA LYS A 218 7.85 4.06 36.87
C LYS A 218 8.12 3.81 35.38
N ASP A 219 8.05 2.57 34.90
CA ASP A 219 8.31 2.20 33.51
C ASP A 219 7.41 1.02 33.09
N PRO A 220 6.16 1.27 32.64
CA PRO A 220 5.30 0.18 32.20
C PRO A 220 5.86 -0.47 30.92
N PRO A 221 5.91 -1.82 30.84
CA PRO A 221 6.38 -2.52 29.65
C PRO A 221 5.45 -2.20 28.48
N VAL A 222 5.98 -1.50 27.47
CA VAL A 222 5.26 -1.17 26.25
C VAL A 222 5.48 -2.31 25.26
N ASN A 223 4.41 -2.99 24.85
CA ASN A 223 4.49 -3.97 23.79
C ASN A 223 4.91 -3.29 22.48
N THR A 224 6.08 -3.66 21.97
CA THR A 224 6.59 -3.14 20.71
C THR A 224 5.96 -3.90 19.54
N TYR A 225 5.42 -3.15 18.59
CA TYR A 225 5.10 -3.69 17.28
C TYR A 225 6.32 -3.56 16.39
N MET A 226 6.52 -4.56 15.53
CA MET A 226 7.57 -4.48 14.52
C MET A 226 7.39 -3.19 13.69
N THR A 227 8.51 -2.50 13.48
CA THR A 227 8.54 -1.25 12.70
C THR A 227 8.21 -1.50 11.23
N LYS A 228 8.54 -2.70 10.74
CA LYS A 228 8.20 -3.19 9.41
C LYS A 228 6.73 -3.62 9.36
N THR A 229 6.07 -3.33 8.24
CA THR A 229 4.71 -3.83 8.02
C THR A 229 4.72 -5.34 7.90
N LEU A 230 3.62 -6.03 8.27
CA LEU A 230 3.43 -7.47 8.05
C LEU A 230 3.88 -7.91 6.65
N TYR A 231 3.63 -7.04 5.66
CA TYR A 231 3.98 -7.25 4.27
C TYR A 231 5.49 -7.35 3.95
N ASP A 232 6.34 -6.64 4.69
CA ASP A 232 7.81 -6.69 4.50
C ASP A 232 8.41 -7.88 5.29
N LEU A 233 7.81 -8.18 6.45
CA LEU A 233 8.13 -9.33 7.27
C LEU A 233 7.88 -10.68 6.59
N PHE A 234 6.82 -10.78 5.79
CA PHE A 234 6.50 -12.01 5.06
C PHE A 234 7.60 -12.41 4.06
N TYR A 235 8.32 -11.44 3.50
CA TYR A 235 9.29 -11.70 2.44
C TYR A 235 10.76 -11.67 2.88
N ASN A 236 11.14 -10.75 3.75
CA ASN A 236 12.55 -10.52 4.08
C ASN A 236 12.94 -11.01 5.49
N ASP A 237 11.98 -11.11 6.41
CA ASP A 237 12.26 -11.29 7.85
C ASP A 237 11.50 -12.48 8.49
N TYR A 238 11.26 -13.56 7.73
CA TYR A 238 10.86 -14.87 8.29
C TYR A 238 9.55 -14.89 9.11
N LEU A 239 8.44 -14.37 8.56
CA LEU A 239 7.11 -14.46 9.21
C LEU A 239 6.61 -15.90 9.45
N PHE A 240 7.17 -16.92 8.79
CA PHE A 240 6.70 -18.31 8.94
C PHE A 240 6.91 -18.90 10.34
N ASP A 241 7.84 -18.34 11.13
CA ASP A 241 8.11 -18.74 12.51
C ASP A 241 7.27 -17.91 13.50
N GLN A 242 6.93 -16.65 13.16
CA GLN A 242 6.22 -15.71 14.03
C GLN A 242 4.84 -16.15 14.51
N SER A 243 4.23 -17.21 13.94
CA SER A 243 2.97 -17.77 14.45
C SER A 243 3.15 -18.75 15.62
N LYS A 244 4.38 -19.16 15.93
CA LYS A 244 4.69 -20.09 17.02
C LYS A 244 4.99 -19.31 18.31
N GLY A 245 4.88 -19.98 19.46
CA GLY A 245 5.06 -19.38 20.78
C GLY A 245 6.52 -19.03 21.11
N LYS A 246 6.93 -19.27 22.35
CA LYS A 246 8.30 -19.03 22.79
C LYS A 246 9.32 -19.82 21.95
N VAL A 247 10.33 -19.13 21.45
CA VAL A 247 11.48 -19.72 20.75
C VAL A 247 12.72 -19.64 21.61
N THR A 248 13.47 -20.73 21.63
CA THR A 248 14.84 -20.80 22.13
C THR A 248 15.75 -21.10 20.96
N ILE A 249 16.74 -20.24 20.70
CA ILE A 249 17.75 -20.49 19.67
C ILE A 249 18.74 -21.52 20.22
N LYS A 250 19.02 -22.53 19.41
CA LYS A 250 20.08 -23.50 19.68
C LYS A 250 21.17 -23.38 18.63
N VAL A 251 22.42 -23.48 19.08
CA VAL A 251 23.59 -23.42 18.19
C VAL A 251 24.29 -24.78 18.20
N GLY A 252 24.29 -25.48 17.07
CA GLY A 252 24.95 -26.78 16.93
C GLY A 252 26.42 -26.71 16.60
N GLY A 253 27.11 -27.81 16.86
CA GLY A 253 28.45 -28.05 16.34
C GLY A 253 28.40 -28.44 14.87
N ALA A 254 29.48 -28.20 14.13
CA ALA A 254 29.59 -28.64 12.74
C ALA A 254 31.04 -29.04 12.44
N ASN A 255 31.19 -30.20 11.78
CA ASN A 255 32.47 -30.77 11.38
C ASN A 255 32.55 -30.94 9.86
N PRO A 256 33.66 -30.57 9.21
CA PRO A 256 33.78 -30.75 7.77
C PRO A 256 33.99 -32.23 7.45
N VAL A 257 33.33 -32.71 6.39
CA VAL A 257 33.40 -34.11 5.95
C VAL A 257 33.68 -34.19 4.45
N THR A 258 34.22 -35.31 4.00
CA THR A 258 34.43 -35.61 2.57
C THR A 258 33.82 -36.96 2.24
N LEU A 259 33.34 -37.12 1.00
CA LEU A 259 32.81 -38.38 0.50
C LEU A 259 33.93 -39.19 -0.16
N ARG A 260 34.15 -40.43 0.29
CA ARG A 260 35.12 -41.36 -0.32
C ARG A 260 34.54 -41.98 -1.59
N VAL A 261 35.41 -42.59 -2.40
CA VAL A 261 35.05 -43.35 -3.62
C VAL A 261 34.06 -44.48 -3.33
N ASP A 262 34.10 -45.03 -2.12
CA ASP A 262 33.21 -46.10 -1.66
C ASP A 262 31.81 -45.59 -1.22
N GLY A 263 31.57 -44.28 -1.31
CA GLY A 263 30.30 -43.66 -0.91
C GLY A 263 30.12 -43.46 0.60
N GLU A 264 31.16 -43.72 1.40
CA GLU A 264 31.17 -43.44 2.85
C GLU A 264 31.68 -42.03 3.17
N TYR A 265 31.09 -41.40 4.19
CA TYR A 265 31.50 -40.10 4.71
C TYR A 265 32.67 -40.25 5.69
N GLN A 266 33.73 -39.45 5.52
CA GLN A 266 34.86 -39.37 6.44
C GLN A 266 35.08 -37.93 6.92
N ASP A 267 35.38 -37.75 8.20
CA ASP A 267 35.80 -36.47 8.76
C ASP A 267 37.05 -35.94 8.05
N PHE A 268 37.00 -34.68 7.64
CA PHE A 268 38.10 -34.01 6.95
C PHE A 268 39.16 -33.55 7.97
N THR A 269 40.37 -34.10 7.86
CA THR A 269 41.46 -33.87 8.82
C THR A 269 42.41 -32.71 8.41
N GLY A 270 42.12 -32.01 7.31
CA GLY A 270 42.92 -30.89 6.79
C GLY A 270 42.45 -29.51 7.24
N GLN A 271 43.13 -28.46 6.77
CA GLN A 271 42.64 -27.08 6.90
C GLN A 271 41.54 -26.84 5.87
N ILE A 272 40.51 -26.05 6.21
CA ILE A 272 39.33 -25.83 5.35
C ILE A 272 39.72 -25.22 4.00
N LYS A 273 40.82 -24.47 3.92
CA LYS A 273 41.39 -24.01 2.64
C LYS A 273 41.79 -25.15 1.69
N ASP A 274 42.08 -26.34 2.21
CA ASP A 274 42.50 -27.50 1.43
C ASP A 274 41.30 -28.41 1.07
N PHE A 275 40.07 -27.95 1.30
CA PHE A 275 38.87 -28.66 0.87
C PHE A 275 38.85 -28.78 -0.67
N PRO A 276 38.35 -29.90 -1.24
CA PRO A 276 38.38 -30.12 -2.68
C PRO A 276 37.88 -28.91 -3.49
N SER A 277 38.80 -28.28 -4.23
CA SER A 277 38.49 -27.13 -5.09
C SER A 277 37.87 -27.59 -6.40
N HIS A 278 36.99 -26.76 -6.96
CA HIS A 278 36.46 -26.96 -8.31
C HIS A 278 37.56 -26.70 -9.37
N ASN A 279 37.25 -26.99 -10.64
CA ASN A 279 38.18 -26.81 -11.76
C ASN A 279 38.74 -25.38 -11.88
N ASP A 280 38.03 -24.39 -11.32
CA ASP A 280 38.41 -22.97 -11.30
C ASP A 280 39.32 -22.58 -10.11
N ALA A 281 39.80 -23.57 -9.32
CA ALA A 281 40.59 -23.41 -8.10
C ALA A 281 39.87 -22.64 -6.96
N THR A 282 38.54 -22.51 -7.04
CA THR A 282 37.65 -21.96 -6.01
C THR A 282 36.88 -23.06 -5.29
N ILE A 283 36.42 -22.78 -4.07
CA ILE A 283 35.58 -23.70 -3.30
C ILE A 283 34.11 -23.31 -3.53
N HIS A 284 33.34 -24.21 -4.14
CA HIS A 284 31.92 -24.01 -4.44
C HIS A 284 31.04 -24.57 -3.32
N ASN A 285 31.42 -25.73 -2.79
CA ASN A 285 30.64 -26.46 -1.82
C ASN A 285 31.51 -26.95 -0.67
N ILE A 286 30.94 -26.93 0.54
CA ILE A 286 31.55 -27.53 1.72
C ILE A 286 30.53 -28.46 2.36
N LEU A 287 30.95 -29.68 2.62
CA LEU A 287 30.10 -30.68 3.24
C LEU A 287 30.33 -30.67 4.76
N LEU A 288 29.25 -30.51 5.52
CA LEU A 288 29.28 -30.42 6.98
C LEU A 288 28.44 -31.52 7.62
N LYS A 289 29.00 -32.12 8.67
CA LYS A 289 28.32 -32.97 9.64
C LYS A 289 27.91 -32.12 10.83
N VAL A 290 26.62 -31.85 10.96
CA VAL A 290 26.06 -31.07 12.08
C VAL A 290 25.87 -32.00 13.29
N THR A 291 26.31 -31.54 14.45
CA THR A 291 26.27 -32.23 15.74
C THR A 291 25.57 -31.35 16.80
N GLY A 292 25.18 -31.95 17.93
CA GLY A 292 24.41 -31.26 18.98
C GLY A 292 22.98 -31.78 19.15
N PHE A 293 22.64 -32.88 18.47
CA PHE A 293 21.35 -33.57 18.60
C PHE A 293 21.39 -34.60 19.73
N SER A 294 20.26 -34.79 20.42
CA SER A 294 20.13 -35.83 21.46
C SER A 294 20.10 -37.21 20.79
N SER A 295 20.75 -38.22 21.40
CA SER A 295 20.75 -39.60 20.92
C SER A 295 19.57 -40.43 21.47
N TYR A 296 18.62 -39.80 22.15
CA TYR A 296 17.49 -40.48 22.78
C TYR A 296 16.37 -40.69 21.75
N ASN A 297 15.85 -41.93 21.66
CA ASN A 297 14.91 -42.43 20.65
C ASN A 297 15.42 -42.48 19.20
N ALA A 298 15.72 -43.71 18.79
CA ALA A 298 16.50 -43.98 17.63
C ALA A 298 15.65 -43.96 16.34
N GLY A 299 15.78 -42.92 15.50
CA GLY A 299 15.03 -42.75 14.24
C GLY A 299 14.10 -41.53 14.19
N ARG A 300 14.19 -40.63 15.18
CA ARG A 300 13.51 -39.32 15.24
C ARG A 300 14.53 -38.29 15.77
N LEU A 301 14.62 -37.10 15.18
CA LEU A 301 15.50 -36.05 15.69
C LEU A 301 14.88 -35.51 16.98
N THR A 302 15.50 -35.83 18.12
CA THR A 302 15.10 -35.27 19.41
C THR A 302 15.91 -34.00 19.68
N GLY A 303 15.21 -32.93 20.05
CA GLY A 303 15.86 -31.68 20.41
C GLY A 303 16.78 -31.85 21.63
N PRO A 304 17.62 -30.86 21.95
CA PRO A 304 18.55 -30.92 23.08
C PRO A 304 17.89 -31.24 24.44
N ASP A 305 16.58 -31.01 24.58
CA ASP A 305 15.82 -31.25 25.82
C ASP A 305 15.02 -32.57 25.80
N GLY A 306 15.20 -33.41 24.77
CA GLY A 306 14.60 -34.75 24.70
C GLY A 306 13.17 -34.81 24.16
N ASN A 307 12.55 -33.67 23.83
CA ASN A 307 11.26 -33.64 23.14
C ASN A 307 11.42 -33.97 21.64
N GLU A 308 10.49 -34.75 21.10
CA GLU A 308 10.46 -35.14 19.68
C GLU A 308 10.10 -33.94 18.82
N MET A 309 10.92 -33.63 17.81
CA MET A 309 10.65 -32.56 16.85
C MET A 309 10.49 -33.16 15.45
N ASP A 310 9.46 -32.72 14.71
CA ASP A 310 9.24 -33.16 13.34
C ASP A 310 10.40 -32.70 12.43
N THR A 311 10.78 -33.55 11.48
CA THR A 311 12.02 -33.40 10.70
C THR A 311 11.95 -32.23 9.72
N GLU A 312 10.75 -31.97 9.21
CA GLU A 312 10.41 -30.88 8.31
C GLU A 312 10.40 -29.53 9.06
N GLU A 313 9.88 -29.53 10.28
CA GLU A 313 9.89 -28.35 11.17
C GLU A 313 11.30 -27.97 11.58
N PHE A 314 12.13 -28.97 11.88
CA PHE A 314 13.54 -28.79 12.15
C PHE A 314 14.27 -28.14 10.96
N LEU A 315 14.15 -28.72 9.76
CA LEU A 315 14.83 -28.21 8.56
C LEU A 315 14.32 -26.84 8.12
N ALA A 316 13.06 -26.50 8.40
CA ALA A 316 12.53 -25.17 8.11
C ALA A 316 13.12 -24.08 9.03
N SER A 317 13.49 -24.43 10.26
CA SER A 317 14.05 -23.50 11.24
C SER A 317 15.58 -23.39 11.17
N MET A 318 16.26 -24.40 10.64
CA MET A 318 17.72 -24.45 10.60
C MET A 318 18.28 -23.40 9.62
N LYS A 319 19.34 -22.70 10.04
CA LYS A 319 20.08 -21.74 9.22
C LYS A 319 21.57 -21.89 9.45
N VAL A 320 22.33 -21.58 8.41
CA VAL A 320 23.79 -21.52 8.48
C VAL A 320 24.20 -20.08 8.20
N LEU A 321 24.87 -19.45 9.16
CA LEU A 321 25.27 -18.05 9.11
C LEU A 321 26.79 -17.96 9.08
N ALA A 322 27.35 -17.07 8.26
CA ALA A 322 28.76 -16.73 8.32
C ALA A 322 29.04 -15.89 9.58
N VAL A 323 29.95 -16.30 10.46
CA VAL A 323 30.26 -15.53 11.69
C VAL A 323 31.13 -14.33 11.37
N LYS A 324 32.14 -14.54 10.51
CA LYS A 324 33.08 -13.52 10.04
C LYS A 324 32.83 -13.23 8.56
N PRO A 325 33.11 -11.99 8.09
CA PRO A 325 33.01 -11.71 6.67
C PRO A 325 34.03 -12.54 5.90
N ILE A 326 33.58 -13.24 4.87
CA ILE A 326 34.44 -14.02 3.97
C ILE A 326 34.74 -13.12 2.78
N THR A 327 35.93 -12.53 2.78
CA THR A 327 36.37 -11.61 1.72
C THR A 327 37.68 -12.10 1.10
N PRO A 328 37.88 -11.88 -0.22
CA PRO A 328 39.13 -12.22 -0.90
C PRO A 328 40.35 -11.61 -0.23
N THR A 329 41.49 -12.27 -0.32
CA THR A 329 42.74 -11.79 0.29
C THR A 329 43.22 -10.50 -0.37
N SER A 330 43.81 -9.60 0.42
CA SER A 330 44.34 -8.32 -0.07
C SER A 330 45.40 -8.53 -1.17
N GLY A 331 45.23 -7.85 -2.31
CA GLY A 331 46.12 -7.95 -3.48
C GLY A 331 45.59 -8.82 -4.63
N VAL A 332 44.39 -9.38 -4.49
CA VAL A 332 43.70 -10.17 -5.52
C VAL A 332 42.48 -9.42 -6.07
N VAL A 333 42.14 -9.61 -7.34
CA VAL A 333 40.94 -9.01 -7.97
C VAL A 333 39.69 -9.58 -7.28
N ALA A 334 39.04 -8.77 -6.45
CA ALA A 334 37.91 -9.21 -5.62
C ALA A 334 36.71 -9.72 -6.44
N GLU A 335 36.47 -9.15 -7.63
CA GLU A 335 35.38 -9.51 -8.55
C GLU A 335 35.51 -10.93 -9.16
N LYS A 336 36.66 -11.57 -8.94
CA LYS A 336 36.93 -12.96 -9.37
C LYS A 336 36.39 -13.98 -8.36
N PHE A 337 35.96 -13.59 -7.16
CA PHE A 337 35.58 -14.55 -6.11
C PHE A 337 34.24 -14.18 -5.46
N ALA A 338 33.56 -15.17 -4.88
CA ALA A 338 32.41 -14.92 -4.03
C ALA A 338 32.84 -14.35 -2.68
N SER A 339 32.09 -13.37 -2.18
CA SER A 339 32.27 -12.77 -0.85
C SER A 339 30.97 -12.79 -0.05
N PHE A 340 31.05 -13.07 1.25
CA PHE A 340 29.91 -13.08 2.17
C PHE A 340 30.12 -12.06 3.30
N LYS A 341 29.07 -11.35 3.68
CA LYS A 341 29.07 -10.44 4.83
C LYS A 341 28.96 -11.24 6.13
N ALA A 342 29.37 -10.64 7.25
CA ALA A 342 29.11 -11.20 8.57
C ALA A 342 27.59 -11.35 8.78
N PHE A 343 27.19 -12.48 9.36
CA PHE A 343 25.82 -12.94 9.57
C PHE A 343 24.96 -13.08 8.30
N GLU A 344 25.58 -13.15 7.11
CA GLU A 344 24.87 -13.50 5.88
C GLU A 344 24.48 -14.98 5.90
N GLY A 345 23.22 -15.28 5.57
CA GLY A 345 22.72 -16.65 5.47
C GLY A 345 23.26 -17.36 4.25
N ILE A 346 23.87 -18.53 4.46
CA ILE A 346 24.44 -19.36 3.40
C ILE A 346 23.41 -20.43 3.02
N PRO A 347 23.01 -20.52 1.74
CA PRO A 347 22.14 -21.58 1.27
C PRO A 347 22.78 -22.95 1.51
N TYR A 348 21.97 -23.92 1.93
CA TYR A 348 22.41 -25.30 2.12
C TYR A 348 21.41 -26.26 1.48
N ARG A 349 21.91 -27.45 1.11
CA ARG A 349 21.08 -28.59 0.72
C ARG A 349 21.31 -29.75 1.69
N VAL A 350 20.26 -30.53 1.92
CA VAL A 350 20.38 -31.82 2.62
C VAL A 350 20.83 -32.87 1.60
N MET A 351 21.73 -33.76 2.00
CA MET A 351 22.24 -34.81 1.12
C MET A 351 21.15 -35.80 0.70
N THR A 352 21.34 -36.44 -0.46
CA THR A 352 20.32 -37.34 -1.04
C THR A 352 20.07 -38.55 -0.15
N GLN A 353 18.79 -38.85 0.11
CA GLN A 353 18.39 -40.03 0.89
C GLN A 353 18.53 -41.32 0.09
N LYS A 354 18.73 -42.45 0.79
CA LYS A 354 18.52 -43.77 0.20
C LYS A 354 17.02 -43.97 -0.09
N TYR A 355 16.72 -44.60 -1.22
CA TYR A 355 15.35 -44.83 -1.64
C TYR A 355 14.58 -45.71 -0.62
N GLY A 356 13.39 -45.28 -0.22
CA GLY A 356 12.49 -46.05 0.66
C GLY A 356 12.73 -45.89 2.16
N THR A 357 13.64 -45.02 2.59
CA THR A 357 13.89 -44.70 4.01
C THR A 357 13.49 -43.25 4.32
N GLY A 358 12.97 -42.98 5.51
CA GLY A 358 12.74 -41.60 5.97
C GLY A 358 14.05 -40.82 6.10
N LEU A 359 13.99 -39.48 6.03
CA LEU A 359 15.17 -38.62 6.01
C LEU A 359 16.11 -38.83 7.22
N VAL A 360 15.54 -39.19 8.37
CA VAL A 360 16.23 -39.37 9.66
C VAL A 360 16.50 -40.85 9.98
N ASP A 361 16.19 -41.77 9.06
CA ASP A 361 16.54 -43.17 9.26
C ASP A 361 18.07 -43.38 9.23
N TYR A 362 18.57 -44.21 10.15
CA TYR A 362 19.99 -44.47 10.39
C TYR A 362 20.75 -45.02 9.19
N LYS A 363 20.02 -45.60 8.25
CA LYS A 363 20.61 -46.20 7.06
C LYS A 363 20.97 -45.16 6.01
N SER A 364 20.57 -43.90 6.18
CA SER A 364 20.62 -42.84 5.17
C SER A 364 21.45 -41.63 5.61
N ILE A 365 20.83 -40.52 6.04
CA ILE A 365 21.47 -39.20 6.21
C ILE A 365 21.85 -38.91 7.67
N CYS A 366 21.32 -39.67 8.62
CA CYS A 366 21.64 -39.53 10.04
C CYS A 366 22.53 -40.69 10.52
N ASP A 367 23.65 -40.38 11.16
CA ASP A 367 24.52 -41.36 11.82
C ASP A 367 23.86 -41.90 13.11
N ALA A 368 24.28 -43.06 13.63
CA ALA A 368 23.81 -43.65 14.89
C ALA A 368 23.98 -42.73 16.13
N LYS A 369 24.77 -41.66 15.97
CA LYS A 369 24.99 -40.59 16.96
C LYS A 369 24.08 -39.36 16.75
N GLY A 370 23.13 -39.41 15.81
CA GLY A 370 22.16 -38.34 15.55
C GLY A 370 22.66 -37.19 14.68
N ALA A 371 23.83 -37.29 14.02
CA ALA A 371 24.40 -36.21 13.22
C ALA A 371 23.83 -36.16 11.79
N VAL A 372 23.55 -34.95 11.27
CA VAL A 372 22.97 -34.72 9.93
C VAL A 372 24.04 -34.21 8.96
N TYR A 373 24.06 -34.74 7.74
CA TYR A 373 24.93 -34.25 6.66
C TYR A 373 24.25 -33.20 5.78
N ILE A 374 24.85 -32.02 5.70
CA ILE A 374 24.43 -30.91 4.85
C ILE A 374 25.56 -30.46 3.94
N GLU A 375 25.22 -29.87 2.81
CA GLU A 375 26.17 -29.26 1.89
C GLU A 375 25.85 -27.78 1.75
N LEU A 376 26.85 -26.94 2.05
CA LEU A 376 26.76 -25.49 1.90
C LEU A 376 27.09 -25.08 0.47
N ASP A 377 26.35 -24.13 -0.08
CA ASP A 377 26.63 -23.49 -1.35
C ASP A 377 27.31 -22.13 -1.12
N LEU A 378 28.57 -22.03 -1.54
CA LEU A 378 29.41 -20.84 -1.41
C LEU A 378 29.57 -20.08 -2.75
N THR A 379 28.70 -20.33 -3.72
CA THR A 379 28.80 -19.71 -5.06
C THR A 379 28.00 -18.42 -5.19
N LYS A 380 28.51 -17.48 -6.00
CA LYS A 380 27.81 -16.27 -6.46
C LYS A 380 27.99 -16.09 -7.97
N PRO A 381 27.06 -15.41 -8.67
CA PRO A 381 27.22 -15.17 -10.11
C PRO A 381 28.49 -14.36 -10.39
N ILE A 382 29.16 -14.66 -11.51
CA ILE A 382 30.40 -13.98 -11.89
C ILE A 382 30.19 -12.47 -12.03
N GLN A 383 31.15 -11.68 -11.52
CA GLN A 383 31.19 -10.24 -11.71
C GLN A 383 32.16 -9.84 -12.82
N LEU A 384 33.17 -10.68 -13.09
CA LEU A 384 34.17 -10.45 -14.12
C LEU A 384 34.07 -11.47 -15.26
N GLN A 385 34.00 -10.97 -16.50
CA GLN A 385 33.84 -11.77 -17.71
C GLN A 385 35.00 -12.76 -17.89
N GLY A 386 34.66 -14.03 -18.18
CA GLY A 386 35.65 -15.08 -18.45
C GLY A 386 36.29 -15.71 -17.21
N SER A 387 35.80 -15.42 -16.00
CA SER A 387 36.36 -15.94 -14.75
C SER A 387 35.98 -17.39 -14.42
N ALA A 388 34.83 -17.86 -14.93
CA ALA A 388 34.34 -19.23 -14.80
C ALA A 388 33.48 -19.59 -16.02
N GLN A 389 33.59 -20.82 -16.52
CA GLN A 389 32.86 -21.28 -17.70
C GLN A 389 31.36 -21.52 -17.41
N GLU A 390 31.02 -21.77 -16.16
CA GLU A 390 29.66 -22.09 -15.71
C GLU A 390 28.85 -20.86 -15.25
N GLY A 391 29.46 -19.66 -15.26
CA GLY A 391 28.79 -18.41 -14.89
C GLY A 391 28.65 -18.15 -13.39
N TYR A 392 29.14 -19.06 -12.55
CA TYR A 392 29.22 -18.93 -11.10
C TYR A 392 30.66 -19.05 -10.62
N VAL A 393 31.00 -18.36 -9.53
CA VAL A 393 32.31 -18.48 -8.90
C VAL A 393 32.18 -18.68 -7.39
N GLY A 394 33.09 -19.48 -6.84
CA GLY A 394 33.14 -19.78 -5.41
C GLY A 394 34.06 -18.85 -4.62
N VAL A 395 34.25 -19.19 -3.35
CA VAL A 395 35.13 -18.48 -2.42
C VAL A 395 36.58 -18.86 -2.68
N GLN A 396 37.50 -17.91 -2.49
CA GLN A 396 38.94 -18.17 -2.53
C GLN A 396 39.35 -19.05 -1.33
N PRO A 397 40.09 -20.16 -1.54
CA PRO A 397 40.55 -21.03 -0.46
C PRO A 397 41.22 -20.31 0.72
N ASP A 398 42.11 -19.35 0.44
CA ASP A 398 42.83 -18.60 1.48
C ASP A 398 41.91 -17.72 2.36
N SER A 399 40.73 -17.36 1.85
CA SER A 399 39.75 -16.55 2.60
C SER A 399 39.07 -17.34 3.70
N LEU A 400 39.18 -18.67 3.69
CA LEU A 400 38.66 -19.56 4.74
C LEU A 400 39.69 -19.79 5.87
N GLY A 401 40.91 -19.24 5.74
CA GLY A 401 41.95 -19.24 6.77
C GLY A 401 42.56 -20.62 7.08
N THR A 402 43.35 -20.69 8.17
CA THR A 402 43.99 -21.93 8.68
C THR A 402 43.07 -22.73 9.61
N ASN A 403 41.76 -22.58 9.45
CA ASN A 403 40.75 -23.18 10.30
C ASN A 403 40.70 -24.70 10.05
N SER A 404 40.70 -25.50 11.12
CA SER A 404 40.68 -26.98 11.03
C SER A 404 39.76 -27.59 12.08
N GLY A 405 39.02 -28.64 11.70
CA GLY A 405 38.09 -29.35 12.59
C GLY A 405 36.92 -28.49 13.11
N GLU A 406 36.30 -28.95 14.18
CA GLU A 406 35.08 -28.34 14.77
C GLU A 406 35.28 -26.88 15.19
N ALA A 407 36.42 -26.59 15.84
CA ALA A 407 36.74 -25.26 16.34
C ALA A 407 36.89 -24.24 15.19
N GLY A 408 37.53 -24.65 14.10
CA GLY A 408 37.71 -23.79 12.93
C GLY A 408 36.41 -23.53 12.16
N ILE A 409 35.51 -24.51 12.08
CA ILE A 409 34.19 -24.31 11.48
C ILE A 409 33.36 -23.35 12.33
N LYS A 410 33.37 -23.49 13.66
CA LYS A 410 32.60 -22.61 14.57
C LYS A 410 32.98 -21.13 14.45
N GLU A 411 34.21 -20.83 14.05
CA GLU A 411 34.66 -19.47 13.76
C GLU A 411 34.21 -18.91 12.40
N LEU A 412 33.87 -19.79 11.45
CA LEU A 412 33.45 -19.42 10.09
C LEU A 412 31.94 -19.47 9.93
N PHE A 413 31.31 -20.53 10.43
CA PHE A 413 29.90 -20.83 10.27
C PHE A 413 29.25 -21.18 11.61
N LYS A 414 28.11 -20.55 11.90
CA LYS A 414 27.20 -20.96 12.98
C LYS A 414 25.98 -21.64 12.36
N VAL A 415 25.73 -22.88 12.80
CA VAL A 415 24.49 -23.58 12.47
C VAL A 415 23.53 -23.36 13.63
N VAL A 416 22.41 -22.69 13.33
CA VAL A 416 21.41 -22.30 14.33
C VAL A 416 20.07 -22.90 13.95
N TRP A 417 19.29 -23.33 14.94
CA TRP A 417 17.89 -23.72 14.75
C TRP A 417 17.04 -23.19 15.88
N ALA A 418 15.74 -23.06 15.64
CA ALA A 418 14.77 -22.65 16.65
C ALA A 418 14.22 -23.90 17.33
N GLN A 419 14.12 -23.86 18.65
CA GLN A 419 13.38 -24.82 19.46
C GLN A 419 12.15 -24.11 20.02
N TYR A 420 10.99 -24.70 19.81
CA TYR A 420 9.73 -24.21 20.33
C TYR A 420 9.41 -24.91 21.65
N ASP A 421 8.92 -24.15 22.63
CA ASP A 421 8.36 -24.75 23.83
C ASP A 421 7.02 -25.43 23.50
N SER A 422 6.61 -26.39 24.33
CA SER A 422 5.43 -27.25 24.12
C SER A 422 4.17 -26.41 23.84
N LEU A 423 3.51 -26.60 22.69
CA LEU A 423 2.31 -25.84 22.30
C LEU A 423 1.08 -26.06 23.21
N GLU A 424 1.12 -26.97 24.16
CA GLU A 424 0.01 -27.24 25.07
C GLU A 424 -0.03 -26.20 26.21
N LEU A 425 -1.10 -25.40 26.27
CA LEU A 425 -1.34 -24.36 27.29
C LEU A 425 -0.34 -23.18 27.31
N GLU A 426 0.23 -22.82 26.16
CA GLU A 426 1.12 -21.66 26.05
C GLU A 426 0.40 -20.33 26.24
N THR A 427 1.00 -19.46 27.05
CA THR A 427 0.48 -18.10 27.34
C THR A 427 1.02 -17.04 26.39
N GLU A 428 2.13 -17.32 25.71
CA GLU A 428 2.88 -16.40 24.84
C GLU A 428 2.53 -16.64 23.36
N ILE A 429 1.33 -16.24 22.95
CA ILE A 429 0.79 -16.45 21.59
C ILE A 429 1.00 -15.19 20.73
N ALA A 430 1.34 -15.38 19.46
CA ALA A 430 1.43 -14.30 18.49
C ALA A 430 0.06 -13.68 18.18
N GLU A 431 0.00 -12.34 18.17
CA GLU A 431 -1.23 -11.61 17.94
C GLU A 431 -1.17 -10.76 16.66
N VAL A 432 -2.26 -10.77 15.90
CA VAL A 432 -2.46 -9.85 14.77
C VAL A 432 -3.51 -8.81 15.16
N SER A 433 -3.15 -7.55 15.06
CA SER A 433 -4.07 -6.43 15.27
C SER A 433 -4.04 -5.51 14.05
N PHE A 434 -5.08 -4.71 13.86
CA PHE A 434 -5.07 -3.69 12.81
C PHE A 434 -5.25 -2.30 13.40
N THR A 435 -4.55 -1.34 12.83
CA THR A 435 -4.78 0.08 13.11
C THR A 435 -5.50 0.70 11.92
N LEU A 436 -6.57 1.44 12.19
CA LEU A 436 -7.32 2.17 11.17
C LEU A 436 -6.77 3.58 11.07
N ASP A 437 -6.13 3.88 9.93
CA ASP A 437 -5.65 5.22 9.62
C ASP A 437 -6.62 5.89 8.63
N SER A 438 -6.63 7.22 8.64
CA SER A 438 -7.52 8.00 7.77
C SER A 438 -6.78 9.13 7.08
N VAL A 439 -7.13 9.37 5.81
CA VAL A 439 -6.65 10.51 5.04
C VAL A 439 -7.84 11.37 4.68
N VAL A 440 -7.75 12.65 5.03
CA VAL A 440 -8.75 13.65 4.64
C VAL A 440 -8.55 13.99 3.17
N VAL A 441 -9.63 13.94 2.40
CA VAL A 441 -9.69 14.36 1.00
C VAL A 441 -10.70 15.48 0.85
N SER A 442 -10.34 16.50 0.07
CA SER A 442 -11.20 17.62 -0.28
C SER A 442 -11.55 17.56 -1.74
N VAL A 443 -12.81 17.87 -2.05
CA VAL A 443 -13.32 17.87 -3.42
C VAL A 443 -12.81 19.08 -4.20
N THR A 444 -12.38 18.83 -5.43
CA THR A 444 -12.04 19.82 -6.44
C THR A 444 -13.15 19.92 -7.49
N GLU A 445 -13.30 21.08 -8.11
CA GLU A 445 -14.30 21.31 -9.16
C GLU A 445 -13.68 21.45 -10.55
N ARG A 446 -14.43 21.04 -11.57
CA ARG A 446 -14.18 21.36 -12.98
C ARG A 446 -15.45 21.89 -13.61
N LYS A 447 -15.29 22.85 -14.51
CA LYS A 447 -16.39 23.59 -15.13
C LYS A 447 -16.03 23.90 -16.58
N LEU A 448 -16.92 23.60 -17.51
CA LEU A 448 -16.85 24.05 -18.90
C LEU A 448 -18.16 24.72 -19.30
N ARG A 449 -18.07 25.68 -20.23
CA ARG A 449 -19.20 26.45 -20.72
C ARG A 449 -19.15 26.50 -22.24
N ALA A 450 -20.29 26.27 -22.87
CA ALA A 450 -20.52 26.53 -24.28
C ALA A 450 -21.40 27.78 -24.41
N THR A 451 -21.08 28.58 -25.41
CA THR A 451 -21.87 29.74 -25.84
C THR A 451 -22.00 29.65 -27.34
N TRP A 452 -23.20 29.81 -27.87
CA TRP A 452 -23.44 29.80 -29.30
C TRP A 452 -24.31 30.99 -29.71
N SER A 453 -24.24 31.36 -30.99
CA SER A 453 -25.09 32.42 -31.53
C SER A 453 -26.46 31.85 -31.92
N PRO A 454 -27.56 32.57 -31.66
CA PRO A 454 -28.88 32.17 -32.15
C PRO A 454 -28.92 32.02 -33.68
N GLU A 455 -28.20 32.86 -34.40
CA GLU A 455 -28.08 32.84 -35.86
C GLU A 455 -27.38 31.54 -36.33
N MET A 456 -26.27 31.19 -35.69
CA MET A 456 -25.55 29.95 -36.00
C MET A 456 -26.41 28.72 -35.71
N ALA A 457 -27.20 28.72 -34.63
CA ALA A 457 -28.12 27.62 -34.36
C ALA A 457 -29.21 27.49 -35.43
N GLN A 458 -29.75 28.61 -35.91
CA GLN A 458 -30.74 28.62 -36.99
C GLN A 458 -30.12 28.13 -38.32
N ASP A 459 -28.93 28.60 -38.66
CA ASP A 459 -28.23 28.21 -39.89
C ASP A 459 -27.86 26.71 -39.87
N VAL A 460 -27.29 26.23 -38.76
CA VAL A 460 -26.90 24.82 -38.61
C VAL A 460 -28.13 23.90 -38.59
N ALA A 461 -29.21 24.30 -37.96
CA ALA A 461 -30.47 23.56 -38.00
C ALA A 461 -31.07 23.53 -39.41
N ALA A 462 -31.05 24.66 -40.14
CA ALA A 462 -31.63 24.76 -41.47
C ALA A 462 -30.83 24.00 -42.55
N PHE A 463 -29.48 24.06 -42.51
CA PHE A 463 -28.63 23.43 -43.53
C PHE A 463 -28.26 21.99 -43.20
N HIS A 464 -28.03 21.67 -41.93
CA HIS A 464 -27.48 20.38 -41.52
C HIS A 464 -28.46 19.52 -40.69
N ASN A 465 -29.64 20.04 -40.33
CA ASN A 465 -30.60 19.36 -39.44
C ASN A 465 -29.96 18.91 -38.12
N ILE A 466 -29.00 19.69 -37.63
CA ILE A 466 -28.27 19.45 -36.38
C ILE A 466 -28.79 20.41 -35.31
N ASP A 467 -29.05 19.89 -34.12
CA ASP A 467 -29.31 20.70 -32.94
C ASP A 467 -27.98 21.15 -32.31
N ALA A 468 -27.65 22.42 -32.49
CA ALA A 468 -26.43 23.02 -31.96
C ALA A 468 -26.33 22.94 -30.42
N GLU A 469 -27.46 22.98 -29.70
CA GLU A 469 -27.44 22.87 -28.24
C GLU A 469 -27.05 21.45 -27.80
N ALA A 470 -27.67 20.44 -28.42
CA ALA A 470 -27.42 19.04 -28.10
C ALA A 470 -25.98 18.64 -28.41
N GLU A 471 -25.46 19.02 -29.58
CA GLU A 471 -24.08 18.71 -29.99
C GLU A 471 -23.05 19.38 -29.09
N LEU A 472 -23.19 20.68 -28.80
CA LEU A 472 -22.26 21.37 -27.91
C LEU A 472 -22.30 20.78 -26.49
N THR A 473 -23.47 20.39 -25.99
CA THR A 473 -23.59 19.72 -24.68
C THR A 473 -22.89 18.36 -24.69
N SER A 474 -22.99 17.62 -25.80
CA SER A 474 -22.29 16.34 -25.99
C SER A 474 -20.77 16.52 -25.99
N ILE A 475 -20.25 17.49 -26.77
CA ILE A 475 -18.82 17.82 -26.85
C ILE A 475 -18.27 18.24 -25.49
N LEU A 476 -19.00 19.09 -24.75
CA LEU A 476 -18.59 19.48 -23.40
C LEU A 476 -18.49 18.28 -22.46
N SER A 477 -19.44 17.36 -22.53
CA SER A 477 -19.48 16.19 -21.65
C SER A 477 -18.34 15.22 -21.96
N GLU A 478 -18.03 15.02 -23.25
CA GLU A 478 -16.89 14.21 -23.68
C GLU A 478 -15.56 14.81 -23.25
N GLN A 479 -15.40 16.14 -23.39
CA GLN A 479 -14.19 16.84 -23.00
C GLN A 479 -13.94 16.75 -21.48
N VAL A 480 -14.97 16.92 -20.64
CA VAL A 480 -14.82 16.78 -19.19
C VAL A 480 -14.37 15.36 -18.82
N ALA A 481 -14.96 14.33 -19.42
CA ALA A 481 -14.56 12.95 -19.15
C ALA A 481 -13.11 12.69 -19.54
N ALA A 482 -12.70 13.12 -20.73
CA ALA A 482 -11.33 12.96 -21.19
C ALA A 482 -10.31 13.73 -20.33
N GLU A 483 -10.67 14.91 -19.82
CA GLU A 483 -9.82 15.65 -18.88
C GLU A 483 -9.64 14.91 -17.55
N VAL A 484 -10.69 14.31 -17.02
CA VAL A 484 -10.63 13.51 -15.78
C VAL A 484 -9.73 12.30 -15.97
N ASP A 485 -9.92 11.52 -17.04
CA ASP A 485 -9.12 10.34 -17.32
C ASP A 485 -7.64 10.70 -17.53
N ARG A 486 -7.35 11.75 -18.31
CA ARG A 486 -5.96 12.21 -18.53
C ARG A 486 -5.32 12.76 -17.28
N GLU A 487 -6.08 13.39 -16.40
CA GLU A 487 -5.57 13.82 -15.10
C GLU A 487 -5.12 12.62 -14.27
N ILE A 488 -5.94 11.57 -14.21
CA ILE A 488 -5.61 10.34 -13.48
C ILE A 488 -4.36 9.68 -14.10
N LEU A 489 -4.31 9.53 -15.43
CA LEU A 489 -3.16 8.94 -16.11
C LEU A 489 -1.87 9.74 -15.91
N ARG A 490 -1.95 11.08 -15.93
CA ARG A 490 -0.81 11.95 -15.66
C ARG A 490 -0.29 11.78 -14.23
N ASP A 491 -1.19 11.65 -13.26
CA ASP A 491 -0.83 11.41 -11.87
C ASP A 491 -0.17 10.03 -11.72
N LEU A 492 -0.79 8.97 -12.25
CA LEU A 492 -0.25 7.61 -12.18
C LEU A 492 1.15 7.51 -12.80
N ARG A 493 1.39 8.19 -13.92
CA ARG A 493 2.72 8.27 -14.55
C ARG A 493 3.77 8.91 -13.63
N LYS A 494 3.39 9.97 -12.89
CA LYS A 494 4.31 10.68 -12.00
C LYS A 494 4.56 9.91 -10.70
N TYR A 495 3.52 9.26 -10.16
CA TYR A 495 3.57 8.60 -8.87
C TYR A 495 4.04 7.14 -8.92
N GLY A 496 4.09 6.49 -10.09
CA GLY A 496 4.54 5.11 -10.23
C GLY A 496 5.86 4.84 -9.50
N ALA A 497 5.83 3.88 -8.56
CA ALA A 497 6.94 3.58 -7.67
C ALA A 497 8.06 2.83 -8.39
N TRP A 498 7.68 1.85 -9.22
CA TRP A 498 8.60 1.00 -9.95
C TRP A 498 8.83 1.56 -11.34
N ARG A 499 10.08 1.85 -11.68
CA ARG A 499 10.45 2.40 -12.98
C ARG A 499 11.52 1.55 -13.64
N LEU A 500 11.34 1.28 -14.92
CA LEU A 500 12.32 0.57 -15.75
C LEU A 500 12.42 1.26 -17.11
N ARG A 501 13.62 1.28 -17.68
CA ARG A 501 13.84 1.76 -19.06
C ARG A 501 14.17 0.60 -19.96
N TRP A 502 13.55 0.56 -21.14
CA TRP A 502 13.77 -0.45 -22.16
C TRP A 502 14.11 0.23 -23.48
N ASN A 503 15.10 -0.29 -24.20
CA ASN A 503 15.59 0.32 -25.44
C ASN A 503 15.20 -0.55 -26.64
N TYR A 504 14.47 0.03 -27.60
CA TYR A 504 14.01 -0.67 -28.81
C TYR A 504 15.16 -1.18 -29.70
N TYR A 505 16.28 -0.45 -29.77
CA TYR A 505 17.48 -0.84 -30.52
C TYR A 505 18.58 -1.46 -29.64
N GLY A 506 18.29 -1.86 -28.41
CA GLY A 506 19.30 -2.38 -27.49
C GLY A 506 20.12 -3.54 -28.06
N TRP A 507 19.50 -4.43 -28.82
CA TRP A 507 20.19 -5.55 -29.46
C TRP A 507 21.26 -5.14 -30.48
N LYS A 508 21.13 -3.97 -31.12
CA LYS A 508 22.12 -3.45 -32.09
C LYS A 508 23.35 -2.85 -31.40
N VAL A 509 23.22 -2.49 -30.11
CA VAL A 509 24.29 -1.87 -29.31
C VAL A 509 25.12 -2.92 -28.58
N LEU A 510 24.58 -4.13 -28.39
CA LEU A 510 25.29 -5.24 -27.75
C LEU A 510 26.40 -5.75 -28.68
N ASN A 511 27.66 -5.54 -28.28
CA ASN A 511 28.85 -6.00 -28.99
C ASN A 511 29.09 -7.50 -28.74
N VAL A 512 28.13 -8.35 -29.09
CA VAL A 512 28.21 -9.80 -28.93
C VAL A 512 28.15 -10.47 -30.30
N THR A 513 29.21 -11.20 -30.64
CA THR A 513 29.46 -11.80 -31.97
C THR A 513 28.79 -13.15 -32.20
N SER A 514 28.01 -13.66 -31.24
CA SER A 514 27.42 -14.99 -31.29
C SER A 514 25.89 -14.92 -31.20
N THR A 515 25.23 -15.16 -32.33
CA THR A 515 23.78 -15.12 -32.60
C THR A 515 23.11 -13.74 -32.45
N ASN A 516 22.94 -13.06 -33.59
CA ASN A 516 22.18 -11.81 -33.66
C ASN A 516 20.73 -12.07 -33.22
N TYR A 517 20.30 -11.50 -32.10
CA TYR A 517 18.88 -11.41 -31.77
C TYR A 517 18.13 -10.79 -32.94
N THR A 518 17.04 -11.42 -33.39
CA THR A 518 16.16 -10.78 -34.36
C THR A 518 15.36 -9.68 -33.65
N GLN A 519 14.83 -8.71 -34.41
CA GLN A 519 13.99 -7.66 -33.82
C GLN A 519 12.77 -8.27 -33.09
N LYS A 520 12.22 -9.39 -33.59
CA LYS A 520 11.10 -10.10 -32.96
C LYS A 520 11.48 -10.66 -31.58
N ASP A 521 12.65 -11.31 -31.48
CA ASP A 521 13.14 -11.85 -30.21
C ASP A 521 13.46 -10.73 -29.21
N TRP A 522 14.00 -9.61 -29.69
CA TRP A 522 14.25 -8.44 -28.84
C TRP A 522 12.95 -7.82 -28.33
N ASN A 523 11.92 -7.71 -29.17
CA ASN A 523 10.61 -7.20 -28.76
C ASN A 523 9.98 -8.06 -27.64
N GLN A 524 10.25 -9.37 -27.59
CA GLN A 524 9.81 -10.22 -26.49
C GLN A 524 10.47 -9.85 -25.14
N THR A 525 11.67 -9.28 -25.15
CA THR A 525 12.32 -8.81 -23.91
C THR A 525 11.55 -7.67 -23.23
N LEU A 526 10.75 -6.91 -23.98
CA LEU A 526 9.83 -5.91 -23.40
C LEU A 526 8.75 -6.59 -22.52
N VAL A 527 8.27 -7.77 -22.91
CA VAL A 527 7.33 -8.56 -22.10
C VAL A 527 8.01 -9.04 -20.82
N THR A 528 9.28 -9.45 -20.90
CA THR A 528 10.07 -9.79 -19.70
C THR A 528 10.20 -8.59 -18.76
N ALA A 529 10.45 -7.40 -19.29
CA ALA A 529 10.51 -6.17 -18.50
C ALA A 529 9.16 -5.83 -17.82
N ILE A 530 8.04 -6.00 -18.52
CA ILE A 530 6.68 -5.88 -17.94
C ILE A 530 6.48 -6.90 -16.81
N ASN A 531 6.85 -8.16 -17.04
CA ASN A 531 6.73 -9.21 -16.03
C ASN A 531 7.61 -8.97 -14.80
N GLN A 532 8.80 -8.39 -14.97
CA GLN A 532 9.66 -8.00 -13.85
C GLN A 532 8.98 -6.94 -12.96
N ILE A 533 8.42 -5.87 -13.55
CA ILE A 533 7.69 -4.87 -12.76
C ILE A 533 6.43 -5.47 -12.14
N SER A 534 5.69 -6.30 -12.88
CA SER A 534 4.52 -6.99 -12.35
C SER A 534 4.87 -7.86 -11.13
N ALA A 535 6.00 -8.56 -11.16
CA ALA A 535 6.51 -9.32 -10.03
C ALA A 535 6.90 -8.43 -8.84
N GLN A 536 7.47 -7.24 -9.08
CA GLN A 536 7.75 -6.27 -8.01
C GLN A 536 6.46 -5.70 -7.39
N ILE A 537 5.44 -5.42 -8.20
CA ILE A 537 4.11 -5.02 -7.71
C ILE A 537 3.53 -6.15 -6.85
N GLN A 538 3.60 -7.40 -7.30
CA GLN A 538 3.09 -8.54 -6.54
C GLN A 538 3.80 -8.72 -5.20
N LYS A 539 5.14 -8.64 -5.19
CA LYS A 539 5.94 -8.75 -3.96
C LYS A 539 5.65 -7.61 -2.99
N SER A 540 5.45 -6.39 -3.50
CA SER A 540 5.25 -5.22 -2.66
C SER A 540 3.81 -5.03 -2.15
N THR A 541 2.82 -5.59 -2.85
CA THR A 541 1.40 -5.44 -2.51
C THR A 541 0.79 -6.70 -1.90
N LEU A 542 1.27 -7.90 -2.21
CA LEU A 542 0.67 -9.18 -1.79
C LEU A 542 -0.81 -9.32 -2.17
N ARG A 543 -1.30 -8.56 -3.14
CA ARG A 543 -2.68 -8.61 -3.66
C ARG A 543 -2.77 -9.20 -5.06
N GLY A 544 -1.65 -9.25 -5.76
CA GLY A 544 -1.54 -9.77 -7.12
C GLY A 544 -0.51 -8.96 -7.92
N GLY A 545 -0.06 -9.50 -9.04
CA GLY A 545 0.73 -8.71 -9.99
C GLY A 545 -0.17 -7.77 -10.80
N ALA A 546 0.43 -6.95 -11.65
CA ALA A 546 -0.32 -6.04 -12.50
C ALA A 546 -1.33 -6.78 -13.39
N ASN A 547 -2.46 -6.12 -13.68
CA ASN A 547 -3.57 -6.65 -14.49
C ASN A 547 -3.99 -5.74 -15.64
N TRP A 548 -3.55 -4.49 -15.67
CA TRP A 548 -3.82 -3.57 -16.77
C TRP A 548 -2.55 -2.81 -17.18
N LEU A 549 -2.53 -2.38 -18.45
CA LEU A 549 -1.50 -1.60 -19.10
C LEU A 549 -2.15 -0.45 -19.88
N VAL A 550 -1.60 0.76 -19.75
CA VAL A 550 -1.94 1.91 -20.58
C VAL A 550 -0.70 2.30 -21.36
N VAL A 551 -0.77 2.24 -22.68
CA VAL A 551 0.37 2.46 -23.58
C VAL A 551 0.11 3.55 -24.61
N SER A 552 1.19 4.10 -25.15
CA SER A 552 1.14 4.96 -26.34
C SER A 552 0.82 4.15 -27.60
N PRO A 553 0.33 4.79 -28.68
CA PRO A 553 0.10 4.13 -29.96
C PRO A 553 1.35 3.48 -30.55
N GLU A 554 2.53 4.09 -30.36
CA GLU A 554 3.80 3.58 -30.89
C GLU A 554 4.21 2.28 -30.20
N ILE A 555 4.01 2.19 -28.87
CA ILE A 555 4.25 0.95 -28.12
C ILE A 555 3.21 -0.11 -28.50
N SER A 556 1.96 0.31 -28.73
CA SER A 556 0.92 -0.62 -29.19
C SER A 556 1.26 -1.25 -30.54
N ALA A 557 1.87 -0.49 -31.47
CA ALA A 557 2.32 -1.05 -32.74
C ALA A 557 3.38 -2.15 -32.54
N VAL A 558 4.26 -2.00 -31.54
CA VAL A 558 5.22 -3.04 -31.16
C VAL A 558 4.51 -4.25 -30.55
N PHE A 559 3.44 -4.05 -29.76
CA PHE A 559 2.65 -5.13 -29.20
C PHE A 559 1.87 -5.94 -30.24
N ASN A 560 1.40 -5.32 -31.32
CA ASN A 560 0.72 -6.03 -32.41
C ASN A 560 1.64 -7.03 -33.15
N ASP A 561 2.95 -6.84 -33.11
CA ASP A 561 3.95 -7.77 -33.66
C ASP A 561 4.29 -8.92 -32.68
N LEU A 562 3.84 -8.83 -31.42
CA LEU A 562 4.08 -9.86 -30.43
C LEU A 562 3.09 -11.02 -30.58
N GLU A 563 3.63 -12.23 -30.55
CA GLU A 563 2.86 -13.47 -30.68
C GLU A 563 1.88 -13.72 -29.52
N TYR A 564 2.19 -13.19 -28.34
CA TYR A 564 1.36 -13.33 -27.13
C TYR A 564 0.29 -12.25 -26.98
N PHE A 565 0.15 -11.35 -27.95
CA PHE A 565 -0.87 -10.32 -27.93
C PHE A 565 -2.11 -10.80 -28.67
N HIS A 566 -3.20 -11.01 -27.93
CA HIS A 566 -4.49 -11.35 -28.52
C HIS A 566 -5.34 -10.09 -28.57
N VAL A 567 -5.61 -9.61 -29.79
CA VAL A 567 -6.68 -8.65 -30.05
C VAL A 567 -7.98 -9.35 -29.71
N THR A 568 -8.79 -8.78 -28.83
CA THR A 568 -10.10 -9.32 -28.51
C THR A 568 -11.05 -8.98 -29.66
N ASP A 569 -11.32 -9.95 -30.53
CA ASP A 569 -12.35 -9.81 -31.57
C ASP A 569 -13.75 -9.82 -30.93
N ALA A 570 -14.33 -8.63 -30.73
CA ALA A 570 -15.77 -8.40 -30.71
C ALA A 570 -16.09 -6.89 -30.62
N SER A 571 -16.61 -6.29 -31.70
CA SER A 571 -17.23 -4.95 -31.70
C SER A 571 -16.29 -3.76 -31.40
N ALA A 572 -15.65 -3.23 -32.43
CA ALA A 572 -14.81 -2.01 -32.37
C ALA A 572 -15.55 -0.71 -31.97
N GLU A 573 -16.86 -0.77 -31.68
CA GLU A 573 -17.68 0.40 -31.34
C GLU A 573 -18.07 0.44 -29.85
N SER A 574 -18.09 -0.72 -29.18
CA SER A 574 -18.34 -0.80 -27.72
C SER A 574 -17.14 -0.41 -26.87
N ASP A 575 -15.93 -0.65 -27.37
CA ASP A 575 -14.68 -0.61 -26.59
C ASP A 575 -13.91 0.72 -26.74
N LYS A 576 -14.58 1.73 -27.31
CA LYS A 576 -14.09 3.10 -27.42
C LYS A 576 -14.52 3.91 -26.19
N TYR A 577 -13.52 4.34 -25.42
CA TYR A 577 -13.64 5.35 -24.38
C TYR A 577 -13.59 6.75 -25.02
N ALA A 578 -13.74 7.81 -24.21
CA ALA A 578 -13.79 9.19 -24.70
C ALA A 578 -12.51 9.61 -25.46
N LEU A 579 -12.65 10.42 -26.53
CA LEU A 579 -11.56 10.99 -27.33
C LEU A 579 -10.51 9.99 -27.87
N GLY A 580 -10.94 8.78 -28.24
CA GLY A 580 -10.11 7.82 -28.98
C GLY A 580 -9.18 6.97 -28.11
N ILE A 581 -9.35 6.97 -26.79
CA ILE A 581 -8.78 5.90 -25.94
C ILE A 581 -9.54 4.61 -26.28
N GLU A 582 -8.81 3.56 -26.60
CA GLU A 582 -9.40 2.28 -27.01
C GLU A 582 -8.75 1.11 -26.27
N LYS A 583 -9.57 0.11 -25.97
CA LYS A 583 -9.09 -1.18 -25.50
C LYS A 583 -8.75 -2.03 -26.71
N ILE A 584 -7.50 -2.47 -26.82
CA ILE A 584 -7.04 -3.21 -28.01
C ILE A 584 -7.04 -4.71 -27.78
N GLY A 585 -6.78 -5.15 -26.55
CA GLY A 585 -6.83 -6.57 -26.24
C GLY A 585 -6.12 -6.93 -24.94
N SER A 586 -5.61 -8.15 -24.88
CA SER A 586 -4.88 -8.64 -23.71
C SER A 586 -3.51 -9.20 -24.09
N LEU A 587 -2.50 -8.83 -23.30
CA LEU A 587 -1.16 -9.40 -23.40
C LEU A 587 -1.09 -10.66 -22.52
N GLY A 588 -0.89 -11.83 -23.15
CA GLY A 588 -0.78 -13.12 -22.49
C GLY A 588 -2.01 -13.53 -21.67
N GLY A 589 -3.20 -13.02 -22.02
CA GLY A 589 -4.46 -13.26 -21.30
C GLY A 589 -4.52 -12.67 -19.88
N ARG A 590 -3.46 -11.98 -19.44
CA ARG A 590 -3.31 -11.47 -18.07
C ARG A 590 -3.46 -9.95 -17.99
N TYR A 591 -2.79 -9.23 -18.88
CA TYR A 591 -2.77 -7.77 -18.84
C TYR A 591 -3.76 -7.21 -19.86
N GLN A 592 -4.75 -6.45 -19.40
CA GLN A 592 -5.64 -5.69 -20.28
C GLN A 592 -4.89 -4.48 -20.83
N VAL A 593 -4.81 -4.35 -22.16
CA VAL A 593 -4.05 -3.28 -22.83
C VAL A 593 -5.00 -2.23 -23.37
N VAL A 594 -4.81 -1.01 -22.89
CA VAL A 594 -5.52 0.19 -23.34
C VAL A 594 -4.52 1.14 -24.00
N VAL A 595 -4.92 1.75 -25.11
CA VAL A 595 -4.11 2.74 -25.82
C VAL A 595 -4.64 4.14 -25.58
N ASP A 596 -3.75 5.03 -25.15
CA ASP A 596 -4.01 6.47 -25.05
C ASP A 596 -3.28 7.21 -26.18
N PRO A 597 -4.00 7.76 -27.18
CA PRO A 597 -3.39 8.45 -28.31
C PRO A 597 -2.68 9.76 -27.95
N TYR A 598 -2.88 10.28 -26.74
CA TYR A 598 -2.22 11.49 -26.25
C TYR A 598 -1.09 11.20 -25.25
N ALA A 599 -0.81 9.92 -24.98
CA ALA A 599 0.34 9.53 -24.19
C ALA A 599 1.64 9.89 -24.95
N PRO A 600 2.70 10.33 -24.26
CA PRO A 600 4.02 10.47 -24.87
C PRO A 600 4.46 9.14 -25.47
N ALA A 601 5.10 9.16 -26.64
CA ALA A 601 5.45 7.96 -27.43
C ALA A 601 6.19 6.87 -26.64
N TRP A 602 7.00 7.24 -25.66
CA TRP A 602 7.80 6.33 -24.84
C TRP A 602 7.06 5.75 -23.62
N SER A 603 5.85 6.23 -23.30
CA SER A 603 5.21 5.96 -22.00
C SER A 603 4.40 4.67 -21.99
N LEU A 604 4.77 3.74 -21.11
CA LEU A 604 3.92 2.63 -20.67
C LEU A 604 3.66 2.75 -19.17
N ILE A 605 2.39 2.69 -18.77
CA ILE A 605 1.94 2.69 -17.39
C ILE A 605 1.29 1.33 -17.10
N MET A 606 1.56 0.78 -15.93
CA MET A 606 0.97 -0.48 -15.50
C MET A 606 0.55 -0.43 -14.04
N GLY A 607 -0.48 -1.21 -13.70
CA GLY A 607 -0.97 -1.26 -12.33
C GLY A 607 -1.74 -2.52 -12.01
N HIS A 608 -1.99 -2.69 -10.71
CA HIS A 608 -2.89 -3.69 -10.18
C HIS A 608 -4.16 -3.01 -9.65
N LYS A 609 -5.31 -3.53 -10.07
CA LYS A 609 -6.62 -3.19 -9.50
C LYS A 609 -7.36 -4.47 -9.10
N GLY A 610 -7.59 -4.69 -7.81
CA GLY A 610 -8.45 -5.77 -7.32
C GLY A 610 -9.95 -5.40 -7.31
N ASP A 611 -10.79 -6.36 -6.91
CA ASP A 611 -12.24 -6.17 -6.78
C ASP A 611 -12.61 -5.33 -5.55
N SER A 612 -11.77 -5.40 -4.50
CA SER A 612 -11.93 -4.60 -3.30
C SER A 612 -11.30 -3.22 -3.46
N LEU A 613 -11.93 -2.21 -2.84
CA LEU A 613 -11.39 -0.85 -2.73
C LEU A 613 -9.96 -0.83 -2.16
N LEU A 614 -9.69 -1.71 -1.19
CA LEU A 614 -8.41 -1.78 -0.50
C LEU A 614 -7.28 -2.38 -1.35
N ASP A 615 -7.62 -3.00 -2.49
CA ASP A 615 -6.67 -3.64 -3.40
C ASP A 615 -6.31 -2.71 -4.57
N THR A 616 -6.32 -1.39 -4.30
CA THR A 616 -5.95 -0.34 -5.25
C THR A 616 -5.16 0.76 -4.55
N GLY A 617 -4.21 1.36 -5.28
CA GLY A 617 -3.34 2.40 -4.74
C GLY A 617 -3.88 3.83 -4.89
N TYR A 618 -4.87 4.03 -5.75
CA TYR A 618 -5.41 5.34 -6.14
C TYR A 618 -6.93 5.29 -6.12
N VAL A 619 -7.53 6.31 -5.50
CA VAL A 619 -8.97 6.45 -5.36
C VAL A 619 -9.44 7.68 -6.13
N TYR A 620 -10.43 7.48 -7.00
CA TYR A 620 -11.22 8.52 -7.62
C TYR A 620 -12.59 8.59 -6.93
N ALA A 621 -12.92 9.73 -6.36
CA ALA A 621 -14.09 9.86 -5.50
C ALA A 621 -15.05 10.95 -6.01
N PRO A 622 -16.03 10.63 -6.86
CA PRO A 622 -16.98 11.62 -7.37
C PRO A 622 -17.93 12.10 -6.25
N TYR A 623 -18.16 13.40 -6.19
CA TYR A 623 -19.15 14.01 -5.28
C TYR A 623 -20.40 14.45 -6.05
N ILE A 624 -20.21 15.25 -7.09
CA ILE A 624 -21.26 15.61 -8.06
C ILE A 624 -20.71 15.22 -9.43
N PRO A 625 -21.07 14.03 -9.94
CA PRO A 625 -20.52 13.54 -11.20
C PRO A 625 -20.76 14.53 -12.35
N LEU A 626 -22.00 15.01 -12.50
CA LEU A 626 -22.34 15.99 -13.51
C LEU A 626 -23.48 16.87 -13.02
N ALA A 627 -23.32 18.18 -13.12
CA ALA A 627 -24.37 19.17 -12.96
C ALA A 627 -24.38 20.04 -14.23
N ILE A 628 -25.51 20.08 -14.91
CA ILE A 628 -25.70 20.88 -16.12
C ILE A 628 -26.68 22.01 -15.80
N THR A 629 -26.37 23.23 -16.24
CA THR A 629 -27.29 24.36 -16.07
C THR A 629 -28.38 24.33 -17.17
N PRO A 630 -29.57 24.90 -16.91
CA PRO A 630 -30.47 25.27 -17.99
C PRO A 630 -29.79 26.20 -19.00
N THR A 631 -30.32 26.24 -20.22
CA THR A 631 -29.88 27.21 -21.23
C THR A 631 -30.25 28.61 -20.74
N MET A 632 -29.23 29.40 -20.41
CA MET A 632 -29.37 30.77 -19.94
C MET A 632 -29.05 31.74 -21.08
N TYR A 633 -29.82 32.81 -21.22
CA TYR A 633 -29.53 33.85 -22.21
C TYR A 633 -28.75 34.98 -21.56
N ASN A 634 -27.65 35.38 -22.19
CA ASN A 634 -26.91 36.56 -21.74
C ASN A 634 -27.73 37.82 -22.04
N VAL A 635 -28.01 38.62 -21.01
CA VAL A 635 -28.86 39.82 -21.09
C VAL A 635 -28.34 40.87 -22.09
N ASN A 636 -27.03 40.90 -22.37
CA ASN A 636 -26.43 41.93 -23.21
C ASN A 636 -26.49 41.62 -24.72
N ASN A 637 -26.41 40.34 -25.10
CA ASN A 637 -26.32 39.93 -26.50
C ASN A 637 -27.30 38.82 -26.88
N MET A 638 -28.17 38.41 -25.94
CA MET A 638 -29.15 37.32 -26.09
C MET A 638 -28.55 36.00 -26.58
N ALA A 639 -27.23 35.82 -26.44
CA ALA A 639 -26.58 34.57 -26.80
C ALA A 639 -26.92 33.50 -25.75
N PRO A 640 -27.39 32.31 -26.15
CA PRO A 640 -27.57 31.19 -25.25
C PRO A 640 -26.23 30.67 -24.71
N VAL A 641 -26.26 30.32 -23.43
CA VAL A 641 -25.13 29.87 -22.64
C VAL A 641 -25.55 28.63 -21.88
N LYS A 642 -24.71 27.59 -21.94
CA LYS A 642 -24.90 26.36 -21.18
C LYS A 642 -23.60 25.94 -20.52
N MET A 643 -23.70 25.49 -19.28
CA MET A 643 -22.55 25.15 -18.46
C MET A 643 -22.69 23.74 -17.89
N LEU A 644 -21.55 23.08 -17.77
CA LEU A 644 -21.41 21.77 -17.16
C LEU A 644 -20.37 21.87 -16.05
N MET A 645 -20.68 21.29 -14.90
CA MET A 645 -19.84 21.27 -13.72
C MET A 645 -19.72 19.83 -13.21
N THR A 646 -18.52 19.44 -12.80
CA THR A 646 -18.28 18.21 -12.05
C THR A 646 -17.47 18.51 -10.80
N ARG A 647 -17.67 17.71 -9.75
CA ARG A 647 -16.95 17.81 -8.50
C ARG A 647 -16.52 16.42 -8.06
N TYR A 648 -15.24 16.25 -7.80
CA TYR A 648 -14.67 14.99 -7.32
C TYR A 648 -13.41 15.24 -6.50
N ALA A 649 -13.05 14.27 -5.67
CA ALA A 649 -11.76 14.20 -5.01
C ALA A 649 -10.92 13.08 -5.65
N LYS A 650 -9.60 13.21 -5.54
CA LYS A 650 -8.66 12.16 -5.93
C LYS A 650 -7.56 12.04 -4.88
N LYS A 651 -7.12 10.82 -4.60
CA LYS A 651 -6.02 10.59 -3.68
C LYS A 651 -5.26 9.31 -4.01
N LEU A 652 -3.95 9.44 -4.03
CA LEU A 652 -3.03 8.30 -4.00
C LEU A 652 -2.84 7.88 -2.53
N ILE A 653 -3.21 6.63 -2.23
CA ILE A 653 -3.01 5.98 -0.93
C ILE A 653 -1.67 5.24 -0.92
N SER A 654 -1.38 4.48 -1.98
CA SER A 654 -0.15 3.70 -2.11
C SER A 654 0.33 3.70 -3.55
N ASN A 655 1.55 4.18 -3.77
CA ASN A 655 2.18 4.14 -5.09
C ASN A 655 2.70 2.76 -5.50
N LYS A 656 2.82 1.81 -4.56
CA LYS A 656 3.40 0.48 -4.79
C LYS A 656 2.62 -0.37 -5.81
N PHE A 657 1.34 -0.06 -5.98
CA PHE A 657 0.44 -0.71 -6.95
C PHE A 657 0.71 -0.33 -8.40
N TYR A 658 1.56 0.67 -8.65
CA TYR A 658 1.78 1.23 -9.98
C TYR A 658 3.25 1.21 -10.39
N GLY A 659 3.49 0.91 -11.65
CA GLY A 659 4.80 0.95 -12.29
C GLY A 659 4.76 1.64 -13.64
N THR A 660 5.90 2.09 -14.12
CA THR A 660 6.05 2.74 -15.43
C THR A 660 7.27 2.20 -16.16
N ILE A 661 7.12 1.92 -17.46
CA ILE A 661 8.23 1.59 -18.35
C ILE A 661 8.41 2.75 -19.32
N GLN A 662 9.66 3.19 -19.49
CA GLN A 662 10.02 4.13 -20.55
C GLN A 662 10.67 3.36 -21.68
N VAL A 663 10.08 3.46 -22.88
CA VAL A 663 10.62 2.83 -24.09
C VAL A 663 11.38 3.86 -24.91
N ASP A 664 12.68 3.66 -25.04
CA ASP A 664 13.58 4.54 -25.78
C ASP A 664 13.75 4.10 -27.24
N ASN A 665 14.00 5.07 -28.13
CA ASN A 665 14.29 4.89 -29.56
C ASN A 665 13.17 4.25 -30.41
N LEU A 666 11.91 4.53 -30.08
CA LEU A 666 10.80 4.25 -30.99
C LEU A 666 10.81 5.22 -32.17
N VAL A 667 10.33 4.73 -33.32
CA VAL A 667 10.01 5.61 -34.45
C VAL A 667 8.83 6.48 -34.03
N GLN A 668 9.05 7.79 -34.06
CA GLN A 668 8.03 8.78 -33.71
C GLN A 668 7.86 9.75 -34.87
N TRP A 669 6.64 10.16 -35.11
CA TRP A 669 6.31 11.28 -35.97
C TRP A 669 5.91 12.45 -35.10
N ASN A 670 6.24 13.67 -35.52
CA ASN A 670 5.90 14.84 -34.72
C ASN A 670 4.36 15.01 -34.73
N PRO A 671 3.68 14.90 -33.57
CA PRO A 671 2.22 15.07 -33.53
C PRO A 671 1.74 16.46 -33.99
N ASN A 672 2.65 17.44 -34.04
CA ASN A 672 2.39 18.80 -34.52
C ASN A 672 2.48 18.93 -36.06
N GLU A 673 2.91 17.90 -36.79
CA GLU A 673 3.02 17.97 -38.26
C GLU A 673 1.65 17.92 -38.95
N LEU A 674 0.59 17.51 -38.23
CA LEU A 674 -0.78 17.36 -38.73
C LEU A 674 -1.84 18.04 -37.84
N ARG A 675 -1.43 18.87 -36.86
CA ARG A 675 -2.33 19.57 -35.94
C ARG A 675 -2.44 21.06 -36.24
#